data_AF-A0AAN8ZZQ3-F1
#
_entry.id   AF-A0AAN8ZZQ3-F1
#
_cell.length_a   1.000
_cell.length_b   1.000
_cell.length_c   1.000
_cell.angle_alpha   90.00
_cell.angle_beta   90.00
_cell.angle_gamma   90.00
#
_symmetry.space_group_name_H-M   'P 1'
#
loop_
_entity.id
_entity.type
_entity.pdbx_description
1 polymer ?
#
loop_
_entity_poly.entity_id
_entity_poly.type
_entity_poly.pdbx_seq_one_letter_code
_entity_poly.pdbx_strand_id
1 'polypeptide(L)'
;EELDMCLLGSGPEACDEEDRIVRCCTEFRHHLERLNQARTSEIQAHLIHAVECCLGTVRYQRLQRDGPMIAEVSLDHPLVPPYFTHYGEDLAVEEEEALMYSSKACYLMAHNGWVMGYDPLRNFALPDSFVYLRRELVAWGDSVKLRYGDKPEDSPFLWDHMRRYCEYTARIFHGIRLDNCHSTPIHVAEYMLDAARKVRPDLYVIAELFTNSDLKDNVFVNRLGINSLIREAMSAPNSHEEGRLVYLYGGEPVGAFLLPPVRPLVPSIAHAIFLDLTHDNRSPVEVRTAWDMLPSTALVNMACCASGSNRGYDELVPHHIHVVDESRVYTAWSHKEPTRGEIGENSGIIKGKRLLHKLHYELGANGYNQVFVDQVTEHVVTVTRHNPVTHQSVVLVAYTSFHPPASVKGTPIRPLKVQGRLEEIIFEMQLKGKTPGDESKSYPGLFSNDSEYINGLTSFNLEVKEKIQPSQSSLIRMTSNENSDTTECEYTANFTPGSVIAFRLSLLPQAQMAVNKIRCVLSEFGYKIRISEVATHNAALSSIVNSLTLADLNRVLNRCEEEERDEGHGGGAYVIPNYGPLPYCGLQGFISALSEIRVHNDLGHPFCGNLRDGNWMMEYIVGRLKLEKGSEPLAKWFDEVFTWLKDVPRYLIPAYFDSIVTSVYLTLINRAWSLMGDFISEGSDFAKALGLCSVQFCGTVKSALLPALSPSLASPQPPVISDGHGIPTQMSVTIAAGLPHFSTAYMRCWGRDTFIALPGNLLITGRYNEARWIILAFAGTLRHGLIPNLLDGGLKARFNCRDAIWFWLHSIQKYVTMAPEGHLIFKDKVSRLYPKDDSSPQKPGKYDQLLEDVIQEALQRHFQGVQFRERNAGFQIDLEMSEDGFNNSIGVDLETGFVYGGTIHNCGTWMDKMGSSELAGTKGKPATPRDGSAVEIVGLCKATLRFLGQMYHEKKYKYNYVERKDDTGNVTKWTFEFWEKKIEDSFEKYFWISEHPLPEGEPKPELINRRGIYKDSYRASQFWADYQLRCNFPIAIAV
;
A
#
# COMPACT_ATOMS: atom_id res chain seq x y z
N GLU A 1 21.64 9.25 40.00
CA GLU A 1 21.26 7.90 40.50
C GLU A 1 22.42 6.89 40.53
N GLU A 2 23.65 7.21 40.09
CA GLU A 2 24.83 6.31 40.28
C GLU A 2 25.79 6.72 41.42
N LEU A 3 25.50 7.80 42.16
CA LEU A 3 26.32 8.26 43.29
C LEU A 3 26.00 7.56 44.62
N ASP A 4 24.87 6.83 44.71
CA ASP A 4 24.39 6.23 45.98
C ASP A 4 24.69 4.72 46.13
N MET A 5 25.23 4.04 45.12
CA MET A 5 25.41 2.57 45.17
C MET A 5 26.83 2.07 45.45
N CYS A 6 27.85 2.93 45.56
CA CYS A 6 29.24 2.50 45.84
C CYS A 6 29.69 2.67 47.30
N LEU A 7 28.85 3.17 48.20
CA LEU A 7 29.19 3.33 49.63
C LEU A 7 28.82 2.13 50.51
N LEU A 8 28.33 1.03 49.93
CA LEU A 8 27.94 -0.19 50.65
C LEU A 8 28.94 -1.35 50.41
N GLY A 9 30.24 -1.02 50.39
CA GLY A 9 31.33 -2.00 50.44
C GLY A 9 31.94 -2.03 51.84
N SER A 10 31.77 -3.17 52.52
CA SER A 10 32.26 -3.50 53.86
C SER A 10 33.78 -3.31 54.04
N GLY A 11 34.22 -2.09 54.36
CA GLY A 11 35.52 -1.82 54.97
C GLY A 11 35.40 -1.76 56.49
N PRO A 12 36.44 -2.16 57.27
CA PRO A 12 36.39 -2.09 58.73
C PRO A 12 36.16 -0.65 59.20
N GLU A 13 35.25 -0.45 60.15
CA GLU A 13 34.95 0.85 60.76
C GLU A 13 36.24 1.54 61.25
N ALA A 14 36.37 2.84 60.97
CA ALA A 14 37.54 3.62 61.37
C ALA A 14 37.70 3.57 62.90
N CYS A 15 38.94 3.39 63.38
CA CYS A 15 39.21 3.18 64.80
C CYS A 15 39.12 4.48 65.62
N ASP A 16 39.38 5.63 64.98
CA ASP A 16 39.26 6.99 65.51
C ASP A 16 39.10 8.02 64.35
N GLU A 17 38.99 9.30 64.70
CA GLU A 17 38.78 10.40 63.73
C GLU A 17 40.01 10.63 62.83
N GLU A 18 41.21 10.33 63.29
CA GLU A 18 42.44 10.49 62.52
C GLU A 18 42.54 9.40 61.44
N ASP A 19 42.22 8.14 61.80
CA ASP A 19 42.07 7.01 60.86
C ASP A 19 40.96 7.28 59.83
N ARG A 20 39.83 7.89 60.25
CA ARG A 20 38.76 8.30 59.33
C ARG A 20 39.23 9.32 58.30
N ILE A 21 39.93 10.38 58.72
CA ILE A 21 40.46 11.41 57.81
C ILE A 21 41.45 10.81 56.81
N VAL A 22 42.39 9.98 57.28
CA VAL A 22 43.39 9.34 56.40
C VAL A 22 42.71 8.44 55.37
N ARG A 23 41.71 7.65 55.77
CA ARG A 23 40.94 6.79 54.85
C ARG A 23 40.12 7.59 53.85
N CYS A 24 39.41 8.62 54.29
CA CYS A 24 38.66 9.50 53.39
C CYS A 24 39.58 10.21 52.38
N CYS A 25 40.74 10.71 52.81
CA CYS A 25 41.73 11.31 51.90
C CYS A 25 42.31 10.28 50.92
N THR A 26 42.49 9.02 51.35
CA THR A 26 43.00 7.94 50.49
C THR A 26 41.97 7.51 49.47
N GLU A 27 40.71 7.29 49.87
CA GLU A 27 39.61 6.99 48.94
C GLU A 27 39.34 8.15 47.97
N PHE A 28 39.38 9.40 48.45
CA PHE A 28 39.28 10.57 47.57
C PHE A 28 40.44 10.63 46.57
N ARG A 29 41.68 10.34 47.00
CA ARG A 29 42.83 10.24 46.10
C ARG A 29 42.64 9.13 45.06
N HIS A 30 42.25 7.92 45.46
CA HIS A 30 41.99 6.81 44.54
C HIS A 30 40.88 7.16 43.54
N HIS A 31 39.82 7.84 43.98
CA HIS A 31 38.77 8.30 43.09
C HIS A 31 39.27 9.34 42.07
N LEU A 32 40.08 10.31 42.51
CA LEU A 32 40.72 11.29 41.62
C LEU A 32 41.68 10.62 40.63
N GLU A 33 42.49 9.66 41.09
CA GLU A 33 43.40 8.88 40.23
C GLU A 33 42.62 8.10 39.18
N ARG A 34 41.49 7.48 39.55
CA ARG A 34 40.61 6.78 38.61
C ARG A 34 39.99 7.73 37.58
N LEU A 35 39.49 8.89 38.00
CA LEU A 35 38.94 9.91 37.10
C LEU A 35 40.02 10.46 36.15
N ASN A 36 41.22 10.74 36.68
CA ASN A 36 42.36 11.19 35.90
C ASN A 36 42.78 10.12 34.89
N GLN A 37 42.85 8.85 35.30
CA GLN A 37 43.18 7.75 34.40
C GLN A 37 42.16 7.62 33.26
N ALA A 38 40.86 7.74 33.55
CA ALA A 38 39.82 7.74 32.52
C ALA A 38 40.01 8.89 31.51
N ARG A 39 40.32 10.11 31.98
CA ARG A 39 40.62 11.26 31.11
C ARG A 39 41.94 11.10 30.36
N THR A 40 42.96 10.53 30.97
CA THR A 40 44.24 10.21 30.31
C THR A 40 44.01 9.23 29.17
N SER A 41 43.21 8.18 29.37
CA SER A 41 42.86 7.23 28.31
C SER A 41 42.12 7.89 27.14
N GLU A 42 41.19 8.80 27.42
CA GLU A 42 40.46 9.57 26.40
C GLU A 42 41.40 10.49 25.60
N ILE A 43 42.24 11.28 26.27
CA ILE A 43 43.23 12.14 25.63
C ILE A 43 44.19 11.31 24.78
N GLN A 44 44.67 10.18 25.31
CA GLN A 44 45.57 9.28 24.59
C GLN A 44 44.90 8.75 23.31
N ALA A 45 43.62 8.40 23.36
CA ALA A 45 42.87 7.98 22.18
C ALA A 45 42.80 9.10 21.12
N HIS A 46 42.57 10.35 21.53
CA HIS A 46 42.56 11.50 20.59
C HIS A 46 43.94 11.75 19.97
N LEU A 47 45.01 11.67 20.75
CA LEU A 47 46.37 11.87 20.25
C LEU A 47 46.79 10.75 19.29
N ILE A 48 46.48 9.49 19.60
CA ILE A 48 46.72 8.36 18.70
C ILE A 48 46.00 8.60 17.36
N HIS A 49 44.72 8.99 17.42
CA HIS A 49 43.96 9.25 16.20
C HIS A 49 44.53 10.42 15.38
N ALA A 50 44.94 11.52 16.05
CA ALA A 50 45.60 12.64 15.39
C ALA A 50 46.86 12.21 14.63
N VAL A 51 47.69 11.36 15.24
CA VAL A 51 48.89 10.81 14.59
C VAL A 51 48.51 9.93 13.40
N GLU A 52 47.52 9.06 13.54
CA GLU A 52 47.03 8.21 12.45
C GLU A 52 46.52 9.02 11.26
N CYS A 53 45.73 10.08 11.49
CA CYS A 53 45.24 10.98 10.46
C CYS A 53 46.38 11.70 9.74
N CYS A 54 47.34 12.26 10.48
CA CYS A 54 48.53 12.89 9.89
C CYS A 54 49.33 11.89 9.03
N LEU A 55 49.53 10.66 9.51
CA LEU A 55 50.19 9.60 8.74
C LEU A 55 49.40 9.23 7.48
N GLY A 56 48.07 9.20 7.56
CA GLY A 56 47.18 9.01 6.41
C GLY A 56 47.37 10.08 5.35
N THR A 57 47.34 11.36 5.74
CA THR A 57 47.55 12.50 4.84
C THR A 57 48.93 12.45 4.18
N VAL A 58 49.99 12.17 4.94
CA VAL A 58 51.35 12.04 4.39
C VAL A 58 51.44 10.88 3.39
N ARG A 59 50.84 9.73 3.71
CA ARG A 59 50.79 8.59 2.78
C ARG A 59 50.09 8.96 1.48
N TYR A 60 48.92 9.60 1.56
CA TYR A 60 48.17 10.01 0.37
C TYR A 60 48.92 11.05 -0.46
N GLN A 61 49.36 12.15 0.15
CA GLN A 61 49.96 13.25 -0.59
C GLN A 61 51.34 12.93 -1.18
N ARG A 62 52.08 11.98 -0.60
CA ARG A 62 53.51 11.78 -0.94
C ARG A 62 53.87 10.37 -1.41
N LEU A 63 53.12 9.33 -1.01
CA LEU A 63 53.53 7.93 -1.22
C LEU A 63 52.55 7.14 -2.10
N GLN A 64 51.25 7.41 -2.02
CA GLN A 64 50.23 6.71 -2.79
C GLN A 64 50.29 7.11 -4.26
N ARG A 65 50.14 6.12 -5.15
CA ARG A 65 50.24 6.31 -6.61
C ARG A 65 49.10 7.14 -7.20
N ASP A 66 47.95 7.11 -6.54
CA ASP A 66 46.71 7.79 -6.88
C ASP A 66 46.54 9.13 -6.12
N GLY A 67 47.52 9.52 -5.31
CA GLY A 67 47.62 10.85 -4.72
C GLY A 67 48.58 11.77 -5.47
N PRO A 68 48.76 13.03 -5.04
CA PRO A 68 49.53 14.04 -5.76
C PRO A 68 51.05 13.79 -5.82
N MET A 69 51.59 12.81 -5.09
CA MET A 69 53.01 12.41 -5.09
C MET A 69 54.00 13.58 -4.94
N ILE A 70 53.71 14.50 -4.03
CA ILE A 70 54.53 15.68 -3.77
C ILE A 70 55.82 15.24 -3.07
N ALA A 71 56.95 15.30 -3.77
CA ALA A 71 58.25 14.90 -3.24
C ALA A 71 58.86 15.94 -2.28
N GLU A 72 58.57 17.23 -2.49
CA GLU A 72 59.18 18.34 -1.76
C GLU A 72 58.48 18.64 -0.44
N VAL A 73 59.25 18.84 0.63
CA VAL A 73 58.76 19.39 1.91
C VAL A 73 59.30 20.80 2.04
N SER A 74 58.43 21.80 1.92
CA SER A 74 58.75 23.23 1.93
C SER A 74 57.67 24.02 2.68
N LEU A 75 57.81 25.35 2.75
CA LEU A 75 56.77 26.23 3.30
C LEU A 75 55.49 26.18 2.45
N ASP A 76 55.63 26.10 1.13
CA ASP A 76 54.50 25.99 0.20
C ASP A 76 53.87 24.59 0.20
N HIS A 77 54.67 23.57 0.56
CA HIS A 77 54.24 22.17 0.64
C HIS A 77 54.60 21.55 2.01
N PRO A 78 53.91 21.94 3.09
CA PRO A 78 54.22 21.42 4.42
C PRO A 78 53.93 19.92 4.53
N LEU A 79 54.42 19.29 5.61
CA LEU A 79 54.22 17.85 5.82
C LEU A 79 52.73 17.51 6.08
N VAL A 80 52.02 18.42 6.74
CA VAL A 80 50.59 18.35 7.03
C VAL A 80 49.99 19.69 6.59
N PRO A 81 48.82 19.71 5.91
CA PRO A 81 48.22 20.96 5.46
C PRO A 81 47.89 21.88 6.64
N PRO A 82 47.91 23.21 6.44
CA PRO A 82 47.41 24.15 7.43
C PRO A 82 45.92 23.90 7.68
N TYR A 83 45.49 24.02 8.94
CA TYR A 83 44.08 23.92 9.35
C TYR A 83 43.49 25.28 9.73
N PHE A 84 44.35 26.27 9.92
CA PHE A 84 44.01 27.62 10.34
C PHE A 84 44.90 28.60 9.58
N THR A 85 44.35 29.78 9.28
CA THR A 85 45.12 30.94 8.82
C THR A 85 45.00 32.04 9.87
N HIS A 86 46.12 32.72 10.17
CA HIS A 86 46.12 33.89 11.05
C HIS A 86 46.50 35.16 10.29
N TYR A 87 46.20 36.30 10.90
CA TYR A 87 46.60 37.62 10.39
C TYR A 87 47.94 38.04 11.00
N GLY A 88 49.00 38.13 10.20
CA GLY A 88 50.33 38.59 10.63
C GLY A 88 51.49 37.76 10.08
N GLU A 89 52.71 38.06 10.51
CA GLU A 89 53.90 37.20 10.30
C GLU A 89 53.88 36.03 11.27
N ASP A 90 54.47 34.88 10.90
CA ASP A 90 54.62 33.72 11.77
C ASP A 90 55.37 34.11 13.06
N LEU A 91 54.81 33.75 14.22
CA LEU A 91 55.36 34.10 15.54
C LEU A 91 56.01 32.90 16.22
N ALA A 92 56.73 33.13 17.31
CA ALA A 92 57.19 32.03 18.16
C ALA A 92 55.99 31.33 18.83
N VAL A 93 56.12 30.03 19.14
CA VAL A 93 55.03 29.20 19.70
C VAL A 93 54.40 29.83 20.95
N GLU A 94 55.22 30.40 21.83
CA GLU A 94 54.76 31.05 23.07
C GLU A 94 53.92 32.31 22.78
N GLU A 95 54.24 33.02 21.68
CA GLU A 95 53.52 34.22 21.25
C GLU A 95 52.21 33.87 20.52
N GLU A 96 52.20 32.79 19.74
CA GLU A 96 50.97 32.23 19.14
C GLU A 96 50.00 31.72 20.20
N GLU A 97 50.50 31.03 21.23
CA GLU A 97 49.67 30.59 22.36
C GLU A 97 49.09 31.80 23.11
N ALA A 98 49.89 32.83 23.36
CA ALA A 98 49.40 34.08 23.95
C ALA A 98 48.33 34.77 23.06
N LEU A 99 48.48 34.70 21.73
CA LEU A 99 47.52 35.22 20.76
C LEU A 99 46.17 34.48 20.85
N MET A 100 46.17 33.15 21.01
CA MET A 100 44.97 32.32 21.14
C MET A 100 44.09 32.69 22.34
N TYR A 101 44.70 33.15 23.43
CA TYR A 101 43.97 33.58 24.64
C TYR A 101 43.71 35.10 24.68
N SER A 102 44.01 35.82 23.59
CA SER A 102 43.81 37.28 23.49
C SER A 102 42.52 37.64 22.76
N SER A 103 42.14 38.93 22.80
CA SER A 103 41.04 39.46 21.99
C SER A 103 41.26 39.36 20.47
N LYS A 104 42.49 39.06 20.03
CA LYS A 104 42.85 38.87 18.62
C LYS A 104 42.68 37.44 18.14
N ALA A 105 42.29 36.50 19.01
CA ALA A 105 42.03 35.11 18.62
C ALA A 105 40.97 34.98 17.51
N CYS A 106 40.09 35.97 17.34
CA CYS A 106 39.13 36.03 16.23
C CYS A 106 39.77 36.10 14.83
N TYR A 107 41.07 36.43 14.74
CA TYR A 107 41.83 36.41 13.49
C TYR A 107 42.48 35.05 13.20
N LEU A 108 42.37 34.08 14.11
CA LEU A 108 42.73 32.68 13.88
C LEU A 108 41.54 31.96 13.23
N MET A 109 41.55 31.92 11.91
CA MET A 109 40.42 31.47 11.11
C MET A 109 40.59 30.02 10.71
N ALA A 110 39.64 29.17 11.09
CA ALA A 110 39.64 27.75 10.72
C ALA A 110 39.34 27.56 9.22
N HIS A 111 40.10 26.68 8.59
CA HIS A 111 39.83 26.24 7.22
C HIS A 111 38.58 25.36 7.15
N ASN A 112 37.89 25.43 6.01
CA ASN A 112 36.84 24.48 5.71
C ASN A 112 37.42 23.20 5.09
N GLY A 113 36.57 22.22 4.83
CA GLY A 113 36.96 20.95 4.24
C GLY A 113 35.85 19.93 4.40
N TRP A 114 36.22 18.67 4.31
CA TRP A 114 35.30 17.55 4.51
C TRP A 114 35.93 16.45 5.36
N VAL A 115 35.08 15.62 5.96
CA VAL A 115 35.48 14.54 6.86
C VAL A 115 34.86 13.24 6.35
N MET A 116 35.69 12.22 6.14
CA MET A 116 35.24 10.90 5.67
C MET A 116 34.17 10.32 6.61
N GLY A 117 32.98 10.02 6.08
CA GLY A 117 31.91 9.35 6.82
C GLY A 117 31.26 10.15 7.96
N TYR A 118 31.50 11.46 8.02
CA TYR A 118 30.92 12.32 9.05
C TYR A 118 29.41 12.52 8.84
N ASP A 119 28.69 12.80 9.93
CA ASP A 119 27.26 13.05 9.84
C ASP A 119 27.00 14.42 9.20
N PRO A 120 26.40 14.51 8.00
CA PRO A 120 26.17 15.78 7.30
C PRO A 120 25.23 16.73 8.06
N LEU A 121 24.46 16.20 9.03
CA LEU A 121 23.57 17.01 9.85
C LEU A 121 24.28 17.73 11.01
N ARG A 122 25.55 17.40 11.27
CA ARG A 122 26.35 18.02 12.33
C ARG A 122 27.39 18.94 11.71
N ASN A 123 27.65 20.07 12.38
CA ASN A 123 28.75 20.93 12.02
C ASN A 123 30.00 20.49 12.79
N PHE A 124 31.02 20.02 12.08
CA PHE A 124 32.28 19.54 12.65
C PHE A 124 33.15 20.62 13.31
N ALA A 125 32.78 21.91 13.18
CA ALA A 125 33.48 23.02 13.83
C ALA A 125 32.82 23.47 15.15
N LEU A 126 31.80 22.75 15.64
CA LEU A 126 31.16 23.05 16.92
C LEU A 126 32.02 22.59 18.11
N PRO A 127 31.82 23.16 19.32
CA PRO A 127 32.67 22.89 20.48
C PRO A 127 32.71 21.43 20.96
N ASP A 128 31.68 20.65 20.63
CA ASP A 128 31.55 19.22 20.95
C ASP A 128 32.22 18.29 19.91
N SER A 129 32.81 18.87 18.86
CA SER A 129 33.54 18.16 17.82
C SER A 129 35.05 18.22 18.04
N PHE A 130 35.71 17.07 17.90
CA PHE A 130 37.16 16.95 18.03
C PHE A 130 37.87 16.85 16.67
N VAL A 131 37.19 17.10 15.56
CA VAL A 131 37.70 16.91 14.19
C VAL A 131 39.01 17.66 13.94
N TYR A 132 39.08 18.95 14.30
CA TYR A 132 40.31 19.74 14.14
C TYR A 132 41.44 19.25 15.06
N LEU A 133 41.12 18.88 16.31
CA LEU A 133 42.09 18.37 17.28
C LEU A 133 42.70 17.04 16.81
N ARG A 134 41.84 16.14 16.33
CA ARG A 134 42.20 14.81 15.85
C ARG A 134 42.65 14.79 14.39
N ARG A 135 42.76 15.96 13.73
CA ARG A 135 43.23 16.08 12.34
C ARG A 135 42.41 15.26 11.34
N GLU A 136 41.13 15.00 11.64
CA GLU A 136 40.21 14.21 10.82
C GLU A 136 39.75 14.96 9.55
N LEU A 137 39.88 16.29 9.54
CA LEU A 137 39.48 17.14 8.40
C LEU A 137 40.50 17.05 7.26
N VAL A 138 40.02 16.79 6.06
CA VAL A 138 40.73 17.09 4.81
C VAL A 138 40.55 18.58 4.53
N ALA A 139 41.51 19.39 5.00
CA ALA A 139 41.42 20.84 5.00
C ALA A 139 41.69 21.44 3.61
N TRP A 140 40.89 22.44 3.23
CA TRP A 140 41.08 23.26 2.04
C TRP A 140 41.78 24.56 2.41
N GLY A 141 43.09 24.64 2.13
CA GLY A 141 43.93 25.77 2.54
C GLY A 141 43.60 27.10 1.85
N ASP A 142 42.82 27.06 0.77
CA ASP A 142 42.35 28.23 0.02
C ASP A 142 41.09 28.87 0.62
N SER A 143 40.44 28.20 1.57
CA SER A 143 39.07 28.53 2.01
C SER A 143 38.92 28.58 3.54
N VAL A 144 38.43 29.71 4.05
CA VAL A 144 38.04 29.86 5.47
C VAL A 144 36.59 29.44 5.70
N LYS A 145 36.34 28.69 6.77
CA LYS A 145 34.99 28.26 7.17
C LYS A 145 34.19 29.43 7.75
N LEU A 146 33.02 29.70 7.17
CA LEU A 146 32.12 30.76 7.62
C LEU A 146 31.27 30.29 8.83
N ARG A 147 31.41 30.98 9.98
CA ARG A 147 30.68 30.67 11.22
C ARG A 147 29.38 31.49 11.31
N TYR A 148 28.29 30.93 10.81
CA TYR A 148 26.97 31.58 10.87
C TYR A 148 26.36 31.65 12.27
N GLY A 149 26.51 30.59 13.08
CA GLY A 149 25.76 30.43 14.33
C GLY A 149 24.37 29.82 14.09
N ASP A 150 23.51 29.88 15.11
CA ASP A 150 22.16 29.31 15.08
C ASP A 150 21.15 30.32 14.52
N LYS A 151 21.45 31.62 14.61
CA LYS A 151 20.57 32.71 14.18
C LYS A 151 21.37 33.91 13.63
N PRO A 152 20.72 34.83 12.89
CA PRO A 152 21.38 36.00 12.33
C PRO A 152 22.16 36.86 13.34
N GLU A 153 21.71 36.94 14.58
CA GLU A 153 22.32 37.75 15.63
C GLU A 153 23.72 37.24 16.05
N ASP A 154 24.05 35.97 15.80
CA ASP A 154 25.33 35.37 16.21
C ASP A 154 26.50 35.82 15.33
N SER A 155 26.21 36.19 14.07
CA SER A 155 27.15 36.75 13.10
C SER A 155 26.47 37.74 12.14
N PRO A 156 25.97 38.90 12.62
CA PRO A 156 25.03 39.75 11.86
C PRO A 156 25.52 40.21 10.49
N PHE A 157 26.81 40.59 10.40
CA PHE A 157 27.42 41.00 9.14
C PHE A 157 27.41 39.87 8.11
N LEU A 158 27.79 38.65 8.51
CA LEU A 158 27.90 37.51 7.61
C LEU A 158 26.52 37.14 7.03
N TRP A 159 25.50 37.06 7.88
CA TRP A 159 24.14 36.76 7.43
C TRP A 159 23.60 37.81 6.47
N ASP A 160 23.77 39.11 6.78
CA ASP A 160 23.32 40.18 5.90
C ASP A 160 24.08 40.21 4.56
N HIS A 161 25.40 40.01 4.59
CA HIS A 161 26.24 39.97 3.40
C HIS A 161 25.82 38.82 2.48
N MET A 162 25.66 37.61 3.04
CA MET A 162 25.30 36.42 2.26
C MET A 162 23.86 36.46 1.77
N ARG A 163 22.93 37.02 2.56
CA ARG A 163 21.56 37.29 2.09
C ARG A 163 21.59 38.18 0.84
N ARG A 164 22.29 39.33 0.90
CA ARG A 164 22.39 40.26 -0.24
C ARG A 164 23.06 39.62 -1.44
N TYR A 165 24.08 38.78 -1.21
CA TYR A 165 24.71 37.99 -2.26
C TYR A 165 23.72 37.03 -2.94
N CYS A 166 22.98 36.24 -2.18
CA CYS A 166 21.99 35.31 -2.72
C CYS A 166 20.85 36.04 -3.46
N GLU A 167 20.36 37.15 -2.91
CA GLU A 167 19.37 38.01 -3.57
C GLU A 167 19.91 38.58 -4.90
N TYR A 168 21.16 39.04 -4.92
CA TYR A 168 21.79 39.57 -6.14
C TYR A 168 21.96 38.49 -7.20
N THR A 169 22.43 37.31 -6.81
CA THR A 169 22.54 36.14 -7.69
C THR A 169 21.18 35.77 -8.28
N ALA A 170 20.11 35.76 -7.49
CA ALA A 170 18.75 35.44 -7.96
C ALA A 170 18.17 36.48 -8.94
N ARG A 171 18.64 37.76 -8.89
CA ARG A 171 18.25 38.77 -9.90
C ARG A 171 18.82 38.44 -11.28
N ILE A 172 20.01 37.87 -11.33
CA ILE A 172 20.75 37.61 -12.57
C ILE A 172 20.40 36.22 -13.14
N PHE A 173 20.41 35.19 -12.29
CA PHE A 173 20.32 33.80 -12.71
C PHE A 173 18.93 33.18 -12.47
N HIS A 174 18.56 32.25 -13.34
CA HIS A 174 17.30 31.49 -13.23
C HIS A 174 17.41 30.31 -12.26
N GLY A 175 18.64 29.93 -11.89
CA GLY A 175 18.88 28.85 -10.96
C GLY A 175 20.23 28.95 -10.28
N ILE A 176 20.40 28.16 -9.21
CA ILE A 176 21.60 28.12 -8.38
C ILE A 176 22.01 26.65 -8.16
N ARG A 177 23.32 26.38 -8.25
CA ARG A 177 23.94 25.12 -7.85
C ARG A 177 24.47 25.26 -6.42
N LEU A 178 23.98 24.43 -5.51
CA LEU A 178 24.50 24.30 -4.16
C LEU A 178 25.64 23.29 -4.17
N ASP A 179 26.85 23.81 -4.11
CA ASP A 179 28.06 23.02 -3.93
C ASP A 179 28.11 22.44 -2.51
N ASN A 180 28.50 21.17 -2.39
CA ASN A 180 28.66 20.49 -1.09
C ASN A 180 27.49 20.76 -0.11
N CYS A 181 26.25 20.68 -0.60
CA CYS A 181 25.05 21.11 0.13
C CYS A 181 24.90 20.40 1.48
N HIS A 182 25.30 19.12 1.53
CA HIS A 182 25.28 18.28 2.73
C HIS A 182 26.19 18.79 3.86
N SER A 183 27.15 19.67 3.58
CA SER A 183 28.05 20.29 4.57
C SER A 183 27.58 21.69 5.01
N THR A 184 26.47 22.19 4.46
CA THR A 184 25.88 23.48 4.84
C THR A 184 24.80 23.27 5.89
N PRO A 185 24.84 23.97 7.04
CA PRO A 185 23.77 23.90 8.03
C PRO A 185 22.40 24.23 7.39
N ILE A 186 21.43 23.34 7.58
CA ILE A 186 20.14 23.41 6.85
C ILE A 186 19.43 24.75 7.10
N HIS A 187 19.42 25.25 8.34
CA HIS A 187 18.75 26.52 8.67
C HIS A 187 19.37 27.73 7.98
N VAL A 188 20.68 27.69 7.72
CA VAL A 188 21.37 28.74 6.96
C VAL A 188 20.95 28.67 5.50
N ALA A 189 21.05 27.49 4.88
CA ALA A 189 20.68 27.32 3.47
C ALA A 189 19.20 27.67 3.24
N GLU A 190 18.31 27.26 4.14
CA GLU A 190 16.88 27.55 4.09
C GLU A 190 16.62 29.06 4.08
N TYR A 191 17.21 29.81 5.02
CA TYR A 191 17.07 31.27 5.08
C TYR A 191 17.58 31.97 3.81
N MET A 192 18.74 31.54 3.29
CA MET A 192 19.35 32.16 2.12
C MET A 192 18.56 31.86 0.84
N LEU A 193 18.07 30.64 0.68
CA LEU A 193 17.23 30.25 -0.46
C LEU A 193 15.87 30.94 -0.40
N ASP A 194 15.28 31.10 0.78
CA ASP A 194 14.03 31.85 0.95
C ASP A 194 14.20 33.32 0.58
N ALA A 195 15.32 33.94 0.93
CA ALA A 195 15.64 35.29 0.48
C ALA A 195 15.80 35.35 -1.06
N ALA A 196 16.50 34.39 -1.66
CA ALA A 196 16.63 34.28 -3.10
C ALA A 196 15.28 34.08 -3.81
N ARG A 197 14.39 33.24 -3.26
CA ARG A 197 13.06 32.97 -3.80
C ARG A 197 12.09 34.14 -3.66
N LYS A 198 12.25 34.99 -2.64
CA LYS A 198 11.50 36.26 -2.57
C LYS A 198 11.82 37.18 -3.73
N VAL A 199 13.05 37.14 -4.24
CA VAL A 199 13.47 37.89 -5.43
C VAL A 199 13.02 37.18 -6.72
N ARG A 200 13.17 35.86 -6.78
CA ARG A 200 12.78 35.03 -7.92
C ARG A 200 11.94 33.83 -7.46
N PRO A 201 10.59 33.93 -7.51
CA PRO A 201 9.71 32.85 -7.03
C PRO A 201 9.86 31.52 -7.77
N ASP A 202 10.31 31.55 -9.03
CA ASP A 202 10.53 30.38 -9.90
C ASP A 202 12.00 29.92 -9.93
N LEU A 203 12.79 30.27 -8.92
CA LEU A 203 14.22 29.92 -8.83
C LEU A 203 14.43 28.40 -8.84
N TYR A 204 15.19 27.91 -9.83
CA TYR A 204 15.54 26.49 -9.95
C TYR A 204 16.80 26.17 -9.15
N VAL A 205 16.70 25.27 -8.17
CA VAL A 205 17.81 24.89 -7.29
C VAL A 205 18.27 23.48 -7.60
N ILE A 206 19.56 23.34 -7.93
CA ILE A 206 20.23 22.04 -8.00
C ILE A 206 21.23 21.90 -6.85
N ALA A 207 21.40 20.69 -6.34
CA ALA A 207 22.32 20.45 -5.24
C ALA A 207 23.21 19.24 -5.51
N GLU A 208 24.49 19.39 -5.19
CA GLU A 208 25.38 18.27 -4.96
C GLU A 208 25.15 17.74 -3.54
N LEU A 209 24.42 16.64 -3.45
CA LEU A 209 23.97 16.06 -2.20
C LEU A 209 24.19 14.55 -2.22
N PHE A 210 25.14 14.12 -1.39
CA PHE A 210 25.54 12.73 -1.22
C PHE A 210 25.50 12.41 0.27
N THR A 211 24.31 12.34 0.85
CA THR A 211 24.18 11.70 2.14
C THR A 211 24.09 10.20 1.87
N ASN A 212 24.84 9.35 2.57
CA ASN A 212 24.79 7.88 2.38
C ASN A 212 23.43 7.27 2.81
N SER A 213 22.33 8.02 2.70
CA SER A 213 20.97 7.69 3.12
C SER A 213 19.94 8.53 2.37
N ASP A 214 19.10 7.89 1.57
CA ASP A 214 17.98 8.57 0.87
C ASP A 214 17.05 9.33 1.83
N LEU A 215 16.90 8.85 3.07
CA LEU A 215 16.13 9.54 4.10
C LEU A 215 16.74 10.88 4.49
N LYS A 216 18.07 10.96 4.61
CA LYS A 216 18.77 12.22 4.90
C LYS A 216 18.70 13.16 3.69
N ASP A 217 18.88 12.65 2.48
CA ASP A 217 18.69 13.42 1.25
C ASP A 217 17.30 14.08 1.21
N ASN A 218 16.25 13.32 1.55
CA ASN A 218 14.88 13.81 1.60
C ASN A 218 14.66 14.95 2.62
N VAL A 219 15.38 14.96 3.74
CA VAL A 219 15.30 16.09 4.70
C VAL A 219 15.79 17.38 4.06
N PHE A 220 16.93 17.34 3.38
CA PHE A 220 17.47 18.51 2.68
C PHE A 220 16.56 18.93 1.52
N VAL A 221 16.13 17.99 0.68
CA VAL A 221 15.27 18.28 -0.48
C VAL A 221 13.97 18.96 -0.05
N ASN A 222 13.29 18.41 0.96
CA ASN A 222 11.99 18.93 1.40
C ASN A 222 12.10 20.27 2.12
N ARG A 223 13.11 20.46 2.97
CA ARG A 223 13.28 21.72 3.70
C ARG A 223 13.78 22.85 2.82
N LEU A 224 14.78 22.57 1.99
CA LEU A 224 15.40 23.57 1.12
C LEU A 224 14.59 23.80 -0.17
N GLY A 225 13.62 22.93 -0.48
CA GLY A 225 12.88 22.95 -1.74
C GLY A 225 13.76 22.72 -2.96
N ILE A 226 14.76 21.83 -2.85
CA ILE A 226 15.66 21.54 -3.97
C ILE A 226 14.86 20.94 -5.12
N ASN A 227 15.06 21.45 -6.34
CA ASN A 227 14.33 20.98 -7.50
C ASN A 227 14.94 19.70 -8.08
N SER A 228 16.27 19.63 -8.16
CA SER A 228 16.97 18.44 -8.65
C SER A 228 18.28 18.16 -7.91
N LEU A 229 18.60 16.88 -7.73
CA LEU A 229 19.89 16.43 -7.22
C LEU A 229 20.83 16.10 -8.38
N ILE A 230 22.09 16.52 -8.24
CA ILE A 230 23.14 16.17 -9.21
C ILE A 230 23.44 14.68 -9.10
N ARG A 231 23.48 14.01 -10.25
CA ARG A 231 23.84 12.60 -10.40
C ARG A 231 24.86 12.47 -11.53
N GLU A 232 25.84 11.60 -11.36
CA GLU A 232 27.01 11.53 -12.25
C GLU A 232 27.07 10.18 -12.96
N ALA A 233 27.12 10.17 -14.30
CA ALA A 233 27.30 8.94 -15.07
C ALA A 233 28.68 8.31 -14.80
N MET A 234 29.68 9.13 -14.48
CA MET A 234 31.03 8.68 -14.11
C MET A 234 31.09 7.87 -12.82
N SER A 235 30.07 7.95 -11.96
CA SER A 235 29.97 7.08 -10.77
C SER A 235 29.72 5.60 -11.12
N ALA A 236 29.25 5.31 -12.34
CA ALA A 236 29.04 3.95 -12.79
C ALA A 236 30.40 3.28 -13.13
N PRO A 237 30.73 2.13 -12.52
CA PRO A 237 31.96 1.39 -12.83
C PRO A 237 31.84 0.54 -14.11
N ASN A 238 30.62 0.28 -14.59
CA ASN A 238 30.35 -0.52 -15.80
C ASN A 238 29.01 -0.11 -16.45
N SER A 239 28.74 -0.65 -17.64
CA SER A 239 27.55 -0.30 -18.42
C SER A 239 26.24 -0.71 -17.75
N HIS A 240 26.24 -1.79 -16.96
CA HIS A 240 25.06 -2.23 -16.21
C HIS A 240 24.67 -1.22 -15.13
N GLU A 241 25.64 -0.71 -14.37
CA GLU A 241 25.39 0.33 -13.38
C GLU A 241 24.95 1.65 -14.03
N GLU A 242 25.51 2.03 -15.18
CA GLU A 242 25.03 3.21 -15.92
C GLU A 242 23.58 3.01 -16.39
N GLY A 243 23.25 1.82 -16.91
CA GLY A 243 21.88 1.45 -17.26
C GLY A 243 20.92 1.48 -16.06
N ARG A 244 21.37 1.02 -14.89
CA ARG A 244 20.59 1.10 -13.64
C ARG A 244 20.31 2.55 -13.23
N LEU A 245 21.29 3.45 -13.36
CA LEU A 245 21.09 4.89 -13.10
C LEU A 245 20.11 5.51 -14.10
N VAL A 246 20.21 5.15 -15.39
CA VAL A 246 19.23 5.56 -16.42
C VAL A 246 17.82 5.08 -16.08
N TYR A 247 17.66 3.85 -15.60
CA TYR A 247 16.36 3.33 -15.16
C TYR A 247 15.84 4.09 -13.94
N LEU A 248 16.67 4.26 -12.91
CA LEU A 248 16.31 4.89 -11.65
C LEU A 248 15.84 6.34 -11.83
N TYR A 249 16.53 7.10 -12.69
CA TYR A 249 16.17 8.50 -13.03
C TYR A 249 15.38 8.61 -14.33
N GLY A 250 14.94 7.46 -14.86
CA GLY A 250 14.32 7.29 -16.16
C GLY A 250 12.83 7.62 -16.20
N GLY A 251 12.18 7.79 -15.05
CA GLY A 251 10.74 7.98 -14.96
C GLY A 251 10.00 6.67 -14.67
N GLU A 252 8.77 6.55 -15.16
CA GLU A 252 7.92 5.39 -14.87
C GLU A 252 8.33 4.18 -15.73
N PRO A 253 8.14 2.93 -15.28
CA PRO A 253 8.30 1.76 -16.14
C PRO A 253 7.39 1.79 -17.38
N VAL A 254 7.87 1.26 -18.51
CA VAL A 254 7.02 1.05 -19.70
C VAL A 254 5.84 0.13 -19.35
N GLY A 255 4.63 0.59 -19.67
CA GLY A 255 3.40 -0.14 -19.33
C GLY A 255 2.93 0.08 -17.88
N ALA A 256 3.43 1.13 -17.21
CA ALA A 256 2.91 1.54 -15.90
C ALA A 256 1.39 1.72 -15.90
N PHE A 257 0.76 1.46 -14.75
CA PHE A 257 -0.69 1.61 -14.59
C PHE A 257 -1.15 3.04 -14.94
N LEU A 258 -2.32 3.15 -15.56
CA LEU A 258 -2.86 4.45 -15.93
C LEU A 258 -3.26 5.23 -14.67
N LEU A 259 -2.77 6.46 -14.59
CA LEU A 259 -3.04 7.34 -13.46
C LEU A 259 -4.50 7.81 -13.49
N PRO A 260 -5.26 7.69 -12.39
CA PRO A 260 -6.61 8.23 -12.30
C PRO A 260 -6.59 9.78 -12.31
N PRO A 261 -7.72 10.42 -12.68
CA PRO A 261 -7.80 11.88 -12.76
C PRO A 261 -7.55 12.60 -11.43
N VAL A 262 -7.89 11.93 -10.32
CA VAL A 262 -7.67 12.41 -8.96
C VAL A 262 -6.82 11.37 -8.25
N ARG A 263 -5.71 11.81 -7.64
CA ARG A 263 -4.84 10.96 -6.83
C ARG A 263 -4.42 11.69 -5.56
N PRO A 264 -4.17 10.97 -4.46
CA PRO A 264 -3.49 11.54 -3.32
C PRO A 264 -2.09 12.01 -3.72
N LEU A 265 -1.58 13.04 -3.04
CA LEU A 265 -0.17 13.41 -3.13
C LEU A 265 0.64 12.28 -2.48
N VAL A 266 1.49 11.64 -3.28
CA VAL A 266 2.34 10.51 -2.84
C VAL A 266 3.82 10.90 -2.87
N PRO A 267 4.67 10.33 -2.00
CA PRO A 267 6.12 10.51 -2.08
C PRO A 267 6.67 10.04 -3.43
N SER A 268 7.71 10.70 -3.92
CA SER A 268 8.44 10.32 -5.13
C SER A 268 9.94 10.52 -4.94
N ILE A 269 10.74 9.86 -5.78
CA ILE A 269 12.19 10.09 -5.83
C ILE A 269 12.43 11.56 -6.21
N ALA A 270 13.40 12.20 -5.55
CA ALA A 270 13.83 13.55 -5.91
C ALA A 270 14.28 13.59 -7.38
N HIS A 271 13.90 14.63 -8.11
CA HIS A 271 14.28 14.72 -9.52
C HIS A 271 15.81 14.77 -9.63
N ALA A 272 16.36 14.20 -10.70
CA ALA A 272 17.78 14.24 -10.99
C ALA A 272 18.11 15.32 -12.04
N ILE A 273 19.33 15.83 -11.97
CA ILE A 273 20.06 16.32 -13.14
C ILE A 273 21.23 15.35 -13.38
N PHE A 274 21.14 14.59 -14.47
CA PHE A 274 22.08 13.52 -14.78
C PHE A 274 23.18 14.05 -15.70
N LEU A 275 24.37 14.19 -15.14
CA LEU A 275 25.53 14.72 -15.83
C LEU A 275 26.37 13.57 -16.37
N ASP A 276 26.71 13.62 -17.66
CA ASP A 276 27.67 12.66 -18.22
C ASP A 276 29.07 12.86 -17.63
N LEU A 277 29.49 14.10 -17.43
CA LEU A 277 30.73 14.50 -16.80
C LEU A 277 30.50 15.77 -15.97
N THR A 278 30.89 15.73 -14.70
CA THR A 278 30.99 16.93 -13.85
C THR A 278 32.37 17.57 -13.96
N HIS A 279 32.54 18.78 -13.46
CA HIS A 279 33.84 19.46 -13.51
C HIS A 279 34.89 18.82 -12.59
N ASP A 280 34.46 18.04 -11.59
CA ASP A 280 35.34 17.33 -10.65
C ASP A 280 35.73 15.93 -11.15
N ASN A 281 35.07 15.43 -12.19
CA ASN A 281 35.34 14.10 -12.71
C ASN A 281 36.62 14.06 -13.57
N ARG A 282 37.37 12.96 -13.48
CA ARG A 282 38.46 12.64 -14.42
C ARG A 282 37.92 12.41 -15.83
N SER A 283 38.76 12.62 -16.85
CA SER A 283 38.30 12.43 -18.23
C SER A 283 37.94 10.96 -18.47
N PRO A 284 36.80 10.66 -19.13
CA PRO A 284 36.43 9.29 -19.48
C PRO A 284 37.49 8.60 -20.34
N VAL A 285 38.33 9.35 -21.06
CA VAL A 285 39.44 8.80 -21.83
C VAL A 285 40.49 8.14 -20.92
N GLU A 286 40.69 8.67 -19.70
CA GLU A 286 41.68 8.17 -18.74
C GLU A 286 41.16 6.95 -17.96
N VAL A 287 39.88 6.98 -17.57
CA VAL A 287 39.29 5.98 -16.67
C VAL A 287 38.42 4.94 -17.37
N ARG A 288 38.02 5.21 -18.62
CA ARG A 288 37.26 4.30 -19.50
C ARG A 288 37.96 4.26 -20.86
N THR A 289 37.30 4.74 -21.92
CA THR A 289 37.89 4.92 -23.25
C THR A 289 37.20 6.06 -24.00
N ALA A 290 37.87 6.63 -25.00
CA ALA A 290 37.26 7.64 -25.88
C ALA A 290 36.02 7.12 -26.64
N TRP A 291 35.96 5.82 -26.94
CA TRP A 291 34.81 5.18 -27.60
C TRP A 291 33.55 5.16 -26.74
N ASP A 292 33.68 5.23 -25.41
CA ASP A 292 32.55 5.21 -24.48
C ASP A 292 31.80 6.54 -24.43
N MET A 293 32.47 7.65 -24.76
CA MET A 293 31.93 8.99 -24.55
C MET A 293 30.63 9.23 -25.34
N LEU A 294 30.51 8.68 -26.55
CA LEU A 294 29.28 8.76 -27.35
C LEU A 294 28.16 7.85 -26.81
N PRO A 295 28.38 6.54 -26.58
CA PRO A 295 27.42 5.65 -25.92
C PRO A 295 26.91 6.15 -24.57
N SER A 296 27.78 6.53 -23.64
CA SER A 296 27.38 6.96 -22.29
C SER A 296 26.54 8.24 -22.33
N THR A 297 26.93 9.24 -23.11
CA THR A 297 26.10 10.45 -23.23
C THR A 297 24.76 10.18 -23.92
N ALA A 298 24.69 9.17 -24.81
CA ALA A 298 23.42 8.74 -25.39
C ALA A 298 22.51 8.07 -24.34
N LEU A 299 23.07 7.25 -23.44
CA LEU A 299 22.34 6.65 -22.32
C LEU A 299 21.81 7.70 -21.34
N VAL A 300 22.66 8.66 -20.93
CA VAL A 300 22.27 9.79 -20.07
C VAL A 300 21.10 10.58 -20.67
N ASN A 301 21.15 10.87 -21.97
CA ASN A 301 20.08 11.61 -22.65
C ASN A 301 18.80 10.80 -22.91
N MET A 302 18.82 9.49 -22.67
CA MET A 302 17.61 8.66 -22.69
C MET A 302 16.91 8.58 -21.33
N ALA A 303 17.53 9.02 -20.24
CA ALA A 303 16.84 9.15 -18.95
C ALA A 303 15.77 10.26 -19.00
N CYS A 304 14.64 10.08 -18.31
CA CYS A 304 13.59 11.11 -18.16
C CYS A 304 13.87 12.09 -17.02
N CYS A 305 15.04 12.69 -17.06
CA CYS A 305 15.44 13.74 -16.13
C CYS A 305 16.20 14.85 -16.89
N ALA A 306 16.55 15.94 -16.20
CA ALA A 306 17.42 16.94 -16.81
C ALA A 306 18.78 16.30 -17.10
N SER A 307 19.40 16.63 -18.23
CA SER A 307 20.77 16.20 -18.56
C SER A 307 21.72 17.39 -18.61
N GLY A 308 23.02 17.13 -18.45
CA GLY A 308 24.06 18.14 -18.60
C GLY A 308 25.44 17.53 -18.81
N SER A 309 26.42 18.39 -19.07
CA SER A 309 27.81 18.01 -19.34
C SER A 309 28.76 19.16 -19.02
N ASN A 310 29.98 18.85 -18.59
CA ASN A 310 31.05 19.82 -18.49
C ASN A 310 31.76 20.01 -19.85
N ARG A 311 32.20 21.24 -20.12
CA ARG A 311 32.93 21.56 -21.35
C ARG A 311 34.27 20.83 -21.39
N GLY A 312 34.60 20.23 -22.54
CA GLY A 312 35.73 19.33 -22.73
C GLY A 312 35.31 17.89 -23.01
N TYR A 313 34.12 17.47 -22.54
CA TYR A 313 33.58 16.13 -22.84
C TYR A 313 33.30 15.99 -24.34
N ASP A 314 32.52 16.90 -24.92
CA ASP A 314 32.11 16.83 -26.32
C ASP A 314 33.28 17.00 -27.29
N GLU A 315 34.31 17.75 -26.89
CA GLU A 315 35.54 17.94 -27.64
C GLU A 315 36.51 16.74 -27.56
N LEU A 316 36.20 15.72 -26.75
CA LEU A 316 37.08 14.56 -26.47
C LEU A 316 38.42 14.96 -25.81
N VAL A 317 38.38 15.85 -24.82
CA VAL A 317 39.58 16.23 -24.05
C VAL A 317 40.05 15.03 -23.21
N PRO A 318 41.29 14.54 -23.40
CA PRO A 318 41.71 13.26 -22.85
C PRO A 318 42.28 13.34 -21.43
N HIS A 319 42.28 14.51 -20.81
CA HIS A 319 42.83 14.76 -19.48
C HIS A 319 41.83 15.53 -18.62
N HIS A 320 41.95 15.42 -17.30
CA HIS A 320 41.18 16.22 -16.36
C HIS A 320 41.55 17.72 -16.47
N ILE A 321 40.54 18.59 -16.53
CA ILE A 321 40.71 20.05 -16.61
C ILE A 321 40.67 20.59 -15.18
N HIS A 322 41.85 20.80 -14.59
CA HIS A 322 41.96 21.17 -13.18
C HIS A 322 41.49 22.60 -12.92
N VAL A 323 40.58 22.79 -11.96
CA VAL A 323 40.00 24.12 -11.64
C VAL A 323 41.01 25.11 -11.05
N VAL A 324 42.16 24.64 -10.57
CA VAL A 324 43.23 25.49 -9.98
C VAL A 324 44.41 25.68 -10.93
N ASP A 325 44.88 24.61 -11.58
CA ASP A 325 46.17 24.63 -12.28
C ASP A 325 46.05 24.87 -13.79
N GLU A 326 44.85 24.75 -14.37
CA GLU A 326 44.68 24.93 -15.80
C GLU A 326 44.72 26.42 -16.18
N SER A 327 45.74 26.80 -16.94
CA SER A 327 45.92 28.17 -17.43
C SER A 327 45.55 28.36 -18.91
N ARG A 328 45.33 27.26 -19.65
CA ARG A 328 44.98 27.32 -21.08
C ARG A 328 43.52 27.73 -21.25
N VAL A 329 43.21 28.33 -22.39
CA VAL A 329 41.84 28.74 -22.71
C VAL A 329 41.11 27.67 -23.50
N TYR A 330 39.80 27.58 -23.31
CA TYR A 330 38.98 26.79 -24.22
C TYR A 330 39.04 27.35 -25.64
N THR A 331 38.98 26.45 -26.63
CA THR A 331 38.91 26.81 -28.05
C THR A 331 37.65 27.64 -28.37
N ALA A 332 37.74 28.52 -29.37
CA ALA A 332 36.62 29.33 -29.83
C ALA A 332 35.71 28.56 -30.80
N TRP A 333 34.43 28.89 -30.86
CA TRP A 333 33.52 28.30 -31.85
C TRP A 333 33.70 28.96 -33.23
N SER A 334 33.82 28.14 -34.28
CA SER A 334 33.90 28.58 -35.68
C SER A 334 32.77 27.99 -36.52
N HIS A 335 32.17 28.83 -37.36
CA HIS A 335 31.16 28.41 -38.36
C HIS A 335 31.78 27.93 -39.68
N LYS A 336 33.11 27.96 -39.81
CA LYS A 336 33.88 27.50 -40.97
C LYS A 336 34.71 26.28 -40.56
N GLU A 337 35.51 25.74 -41.48
CA GLU A 337 36.51 24.71 -41.14
C GLU A 337 37.42 25.23 -40.01
N PRO A 338 37.47 24.54 -38.86
CA PRO A 338 38.19 25.04 -37.68
C PRO A 338 39.69 25.17 -37.92
N THR A 339 40.28 26.28 -37.46
CA THR A 339 41.73 26.48 -37.43
C THR A 339 42.30 26.27 -36.01
N ARG A 340 43.61 26.46 -35.79
CA ARG A 340 44.21 26.31 -34.45
C ARG A 340 43.50 27.22 -33.44
N GLY A 341 43.09 26.66 -32.31
CA GLY A 341 42.36 27.39 -31.27
C GLY A 341 40.85 27.49 -31.54
N GLU A 342 40.33 26.87 -32.60
CA GLU A 342 38.91 26.84 -32.93
C GLU A 342 38.35 25.40 -32.92
N ILE A 343 37.06 25.28 -32.66
CA ILE A 343 36.26 24.06 -32.83
C ILE A 343 35.03 24.36 -33.70
N GLY A 344 34.48 23.32 -34.32
CA GLY A 344 33.27 23.43 -35.11
C GLY A 344 32.35 22.23 -34.88
N GLU A 345 31.32 22.12 -35.71
CA GLU A 345 30.31 21.08 -35.56
C GLU A 345 30.88 19.65 -35.62
N ASN A 346 31.93 19.43 -36.43
CA ASN A 346 32.56 18.12 -36.62
C ASN A 346 33.70 17.83 -35.64
N SER A 347 33.95 18.70 -34.65
CA SER A 347 34.95 18.47 -33.61
C SER A 347 34.42 17.47 -32.57
N GLY A 348 35.21 16.43 -32.27
CA GLY A 348 34.85 15.40 -31.29
C GLY A 348 33.49 14.75 -31.57
N ILE A 349 32.59 14.79 -30.59
CA ILE A 349 31.22 14.26 -30.66
C ILE A 349 30.15 15.35 -30.69
N ILE A 350 30.51 16.62 -30.86
CA ILE A 350 29.60 17.79 -30.80
C ILE A 350 28.36 17.60 -31.69
N LYS A 351 28.56 17.18 -32.95
CA LYS A 351 27.45 16.89 -33.87
C LYS A 351 26.48 15.84 -33.31
N GLY A 352 27.02 14.76 -32.73
CA GLY A 352 26.25 13.70 -32.10
C GLY A 352 25.51 14.18 -30.86
N LYS A 353 26.18 14.93 -29.98
CA LYS A 353 25.58 15.55 -28.80
C LYS A 353 24.39 16.44 -29.15
N ARG A 354 24.52 17.26 -30.21
CA ARG A 354 23.41 18.10 -30.70
C ARG A 354 22.19 17.27 -31.11
N LEU A 355 22.39 16.13 -31.76
CA LEU A 355 21.30 15.22 -32.14
C LEU A 355 20.67 14.54 -30.93
N LEU A 356 21.47 14.11 -29.96
CA LEU A 356 20.99 13.51 -28.72
C LEU A 356 20.19 14.51 -27.88
N HIS A 357 20.65 15.77 -27.76
CA HIS A 357 19.91 16.83 -27.06
C HIS A 357 18.61 17.17 -27.79
N LYS A 358 18.62 17.23 -29.13
CA LYS A 358 17.40 17.43 -29.91
C LYS A 358 16.39 16.31 -29.67
N LEU A 359 16.85 15.05 -29.67
CA LEU A 359 16.02 13.89 -29.36
C LEU A 359 15.50 13.97 -27.92
N HIS A 360 16.37 14.22 -26.93
CA HIS A 360 15.99 14.33 -25.52
C HIS A 360 14.92 15.41 -25.30
N TYR A 361 15.11 16.59 -25.90
CA TYR A 361 14.14 17.69 -25.85
C TYR A 361 12.81 17.28 -26.50
N GLU A 362 12.84 16.66 -27.68
CA GLU A 362 11.62 16.19 -28.36
C GLU A 362 10.86 15.16 -27.51
N LEU A 363 11.58 14.19 -26.94
CA LEU A 363 11.01 13.16 -26.09
C LEU A 363 10.39 13.77 -24.82
N GLY A 364 11.10 14.69 -24.16
CA GLY A 364 10.60 15.40 -22.98
C GLY A 364 9.36 16.26 -23.30
N ALA A 365 9.43 17.08 -24.35
CA ALA A 365 8.34 17.99 -24.75
C ALA A 365 7.07 17.24 -25.17
N ASN A 366 7.21 16.07 -25.80
CA ASN A 366 6.08 15.25 -26.23
C ASN A 366 5.59 14.26 -25.16
N GLY A 367 6.22 14.21 -23.97
CA GLY A 367 5.77 13.39 -22.85
C GLY A 367 6.16 11.92 -22.90
N TYR A 368 7.35 11.60 -23.43
CA TYR A 368 7.94 10.26 -23.35
C TYR A 368 8.57 10.06 -21.96
N ASN A 369 7.71 9.79 -20.98
CA ASN A 369 8.07 9.72 -19.56
C ASN A 369 8.14 8.29 -19.00
N GLN A 370 7.92 7.27 -19.85
CA GLN A 370 8.13 5.88 -19.46
C GLN A 370 9.46 5.36 -19.99
N VAL A 371 10.21 4.63 -19.17
CA VAL A 371 11.53 4.07 -19.49
C VAL A 371 11.61 2.57 -19.22
N PHE A 372 12.28 1.87 -20.12
CA PHE A 372 12.68 0.48 -19.95
C PHE A 372 14.14 0.35 -20.37
N VAL A 373 14.96 -0.30 -19.54
CA VAL A 373 16.38 -0.52 -19.78
C VAL A 373 16.62 -2.02 -19.86
N ASP A 374 17.24 -2.45 -20.95
CA ASP A 374 17.60 -3.84 -21.20
C ASP A 374 19.11 -3.97 -21.39
N GLN A 375 19.74 -4.77 -20.52
CA GLN A 375 21.13 -5.16 -20.66
C GLN A 375 21.22 -6.32 -21.67
N VAL A 376 21.63 -6.02 -22.91
CA VAL A 376 21.65 -7.01 -24.00
C VAL A 376 22.87 -7.91 -23.89
N THR A 377 24.03 -7.32 -23.65
CA THR A 377 25.32 -7.97 -23.34
C THR A 377 26.03 -7.17 -22.26
N GLU A 378 27.23 -7.56 -21.81
CA GLU A 378 28.03 -6.76 -20.86
C GLU A 378 28.33 -5.33 -21.35
N HIS A 379 28.28 -5.06 -22.65
CA HIS A 379 28.66 -3.77 -23.22
C HIS A 379 27.56 -3.12 -24.06
N VAL A 380 26.45 -3.81 -24.32
CA VAL A 380 25.35 -3.28 -25.13
C VAL A 380 24.14 -3.07 -24.23
N VAL A 381 23.75 -1.80 -24.10
CA VAL A 381 22.60 -1.36 -23.31
C VAL A 381 21.56 -0.81 -24.27
N THR A 382 20.30 -1.23 -24.09
CA THR A 382 19.16 -0.72 -24.84
C THR A 382 18.24 0.04 -23.92
N VAL A 383 17.89 1.27 -24.28
CA VAL A 383 16.95 2.10 -23.52
C VAL A 383 15.76 2.43 -24.40
N THR A 384 14.57 2.10 -23.91
CA THR A 384 13.31 2.49 -24.53
C THR A 384 12.71 3.64 -23.76
N ARG A 385 12.45 4.77 -24.44
CA ARG A 385 11.56 5.83 -23.95
C ARG A 385 10.21 5.71 -24.64
N HIS A 386 9.15 5.63 -23.86
CA HIS A 386 7.78 5.41 -24.34
C HIS A 386 6.86 6.56 -23.94
N ASN A 387 5.99 6.94 -24.86
CA ASN A 387 4.93 7.90 -24.63
C ASN A 387 3.66 7.16 -24.20
N PRO A 388 3.18 7.27 -22.95
CA PRO A 388 1.99 6.56 -22.49
C PRO A 388 0.70 7.02 -23.18
N VAL A 389 0.71 8.20 -23.84
CA VAL A 389 -0.44 8.73 -24.57
C VAL A 389 -0.41 8.28 -26.02
N THR A 390 0.66 8.45 -26.78
CA THR A 390 0.65 8.02 -28.19
C THR A 390 1.00 6.53 -28.36
N HIS A 391 1.56 5.91 -27.33
CA HIS A 391 2.20 4.59 -27.36
C HIS A 391 3.31 4.46 -28.40
N GLN A 392 3.85 5.59 -28.84
CA GLN A 392 5.06 5.61 -29.64
C GLN A 392 6.27 5.40 -28.72
N SER A 393 7.22 4.62 -29.18
CA SER A 393 8.46 4.32 -28.46
C SER A 393 9.66 4.81 -29.26
N VAL A 394 10.67 5.32 -28.57
CA VAL A 394 12.01 5.47 -29.11
C VAL A 394 12.94 4.50 -28.40
N VAL A 395 13.57 3.63 -29.17
CA VAL A 395 14.50 2.61 -28.67
C VAL A 395 15.91 3.00 -29.11
N LEU A 396 16.79 3.27 -28.15
CA LEU A 396 18.19 3.59 -28.39
C LEU A 396 19.06 2.42 -27.93
N VAL A 397 19.93 1.95 -28.81
CA VAL A 397 20.92 0.90 -28.51
C VAL A 397 22.30 1.55 -28.50
N ALA A 398 23.02 1.38 -27.39
CA ALA A 398 24.36 1.93 -27.19
C ALA A 398 25.37 0.81 -26.95
N TYR A 399 26.42 0.75 -27.78
CA TYR A 399 27.56 -0.16 -27.58
C TYR A 399 28.68 0.57 -26.85
N THR A 400 28.64 0.46 -25.51
CA THR A 400 29.58 1.07 -24.56
C THR A 400 30.98 0.47 -24.62
N SER A 401 31.96 1.17 -24.05
CA SER A 401 33.37 0.77 -24.02
C SER A 401 34.06 1.22 -22.73
N PHE A 402 33.59 0.71 -21.59
CA PHE A 402 34.19 0.97 -20.26
C PHE A 402 35.63 0.47 -20.13
N HIS A 403 36.00 -0.53 -20.94
CA HIS A 403 37.35 -1.07 -21.04
C HIS A 403 37.87 -0.96 -22.49
N PRO A 404 39.20 -0.99 -22.71
CA PRO A 404 39.79 -0.97 -24.05
C PRO A 404 39.17 -2.05 -24.95
N PRO A 405 38.74 -1.75 -26.18
CA PRO A 405 38.00 -2.72 -26.99
C PRO A 405 38.77 -4.00 -27.35
N ALA A 406 40.10 -4.04 -27.25
CA ALA A 406 40.87 -5.29 -27.36
C ALA A 406 40.50 -6.34 -26.27
N SER A 407 39.95 -5.88 -25.14
CA SER A 407 39.41 -6.71 -24.06
C SER A 407 37.93 -7.10 -24.27
N VAL A 408 37.23 -6.41 -25.18
CA VAL A 408 35.82 -6.66 -25.56
C VAL A 408 35.76 -7.71 -26.68
N LYS A 409 36.11 -8.97 -26.38
CA LYS A 409 36.03 -10.06 -27.37
C LYS A 409 34.57 -10.41 -27.71
N GLY A 410 34.34 -10.75 -28.98
CA GLY A 410 33.03 -10.87 -29.64
C GLY A 410 32.01 -11.80 -28.96
N THR A 411 31.24 -11.23 -28.03
CA THR A 411 30.01 -11.86 -27.52
C THR A 411 28.93 -11.70 -28.60
N PRO A 412 28.28 -12.79 -29.04
CA PRO A 412 27.18 -12.69 -29.99
C PRO A 412 26.05 -11.84 -29.39
N ILE A 413 25.71 -10.76 -30.07
CA ILE A 413 24.62 -9.87 -29.66
C ILE A 413 23.31 -10.48 -30.18
N ARG A 414 22.37 -10.79 -29.27
CA ARG A 414 21.05 -11.29 -29.67
C ARG A 414 20.33 -10.26 -30.55
N PRO A 415 19.51 -10.65 -31.54
CA PRO A 415 18.75 -9.71 -32.35
C PRO A 415 17.85 -8.82 -31.48
N LEU A 416 17.72 -7.56 -31.87
CA LEU A 416 16.77 -6.64 -31.25
C LEU A 416 15.35 -7.06 -31.65
N LYS A 417 14.51 -7.35 -30.66
CA LYS A 417 13.09 -7.69 -30.86
C LYS A 417 12.22 -6.68 -30.13
N VAL A 418 11.48 -5.88 -30.89
CA VAL A 418 10.59 -4.86 -30.31
C VAL A 418 9.21 -4.98 -30.95
N GLN A 419 8.18 -5.05 -30.12
CA GLN A 419 6.79 -5.09 -30.60
C GLN A 419 6.36 -3.72 -31.14
N GLY A 420 5.77 -3.70 -32.33
CA GLY A 420 5.37 -2.48 -33.01
C GLY A 420 6.03 -2.32 -34.38
N ARG A 421 5.57 -1.31 -35.11
CA ARG A 421 6.02 -1.00 -36.47
C ARG A 421 7.14 0.04 -36.42
N LEU A 422 8.28 -0.29 -37.02
CA LEU A 422 9.36 0.65 -37.24
C LEU A 422 8.91 1.77 -38.20
N GLU A 423 8.95 3.02 -37.74
CA GLU A 423 8.62 4.19 -38.55
C GLU A 423 9.86 4.80 -39.19
N GLU A 424 10.92 4.96 -38.40
CA GLU A 424 12.18 5.53 -38.85
C GLU A 424 13.36 5.04 -37.99
N ILE A 425 14.54 4.97 -38.61
CA ILE A 425 15.80 4.99 -37.88
C ILE A 425 16.20 6.47 -37.77
N ILE A 426 16.09 7.02 -36.55
CA ILE A 426 16.28 8.45 -36.28
C ILE A 426 17.71 8.85 -36.64
N PHE A 427 18.67 8.07 -36.15
CA PHE A 427 20.08 8.17 -36.52
C PHE A 427 20.83 6.86 -36.26
N GLU A 428 21.92 6.68 -36.99
CA GLU A 428 23.02 5.79 -36.59
C GLU A 428 24.31 6.62 -36.50
N MET A 429 25.04 6.44 -35.41
CA MET A 429 26.28 7.16 -35.10
C MET A 429 27.38 6.17 -34.73
N GLN A 430 28.60 6.42 -35.20
CA GLN A 430 29.75 5.61 -34.86
C GLN A 430 31.01 6.44 -34.74
N LEU A 431 31.69 6.32 -33.60
CA LEU A 431 33.01 6.91 -33.39
C LEU A 431 34.09 5.98 -33.94
N LYS A 432 34.82 6.40 -34.98
CA LYS A 432 35.91 5.64 -35.61
C LYS A 432 37.26 6.32 -35.46
N GLY A 433 38.33 5.53 -35.42
CA GLY A 433 39.70 6.03 -35.56
C GLY A 433 40.00 6.44 -37.01
N LYS A 434 40.84 7.46 -37.21
CA LYS A 434 41.18 8.03 -38.53
C LYS A 434 42.34 7.32 -39.23
N THR A 435 43.27 6.71 -38.50
CA THR A 435 44.48 6.10 -39.09
C THR A 435 44.62 4.60 -38.81
N PRO A 436 45.29 3.83 -39.69
CA PRO A 436 45.60 2.42 -39.44
C PRO A 436 46.51 2.29 -38.20
N GLY A 437 45.99 1.72 -37.12
CA GLY A 437 46.64 1.71 -35.79
C GLY A 437 45.74 2.31 -34.70
N ASP A 438 45.03 3.41 -34.99
CA ASP A 438 43.93 3.92 -34.15
C ASP A 438 42.74 2.95 -34.18
N GLU A 439 42.62 2.18 -35.26
CA GLU A 439 41.69 1.04 -35.39
C GLU A 439 42.02 -0.13 -34.46
N SER A 440 43.26 -0.22 -33.94
CA SER A 440 43.69 -1.33 -33.07
C SER A 440 43.01 -1.30 -31.70
N LYS A 441 42.28 -0.22 -31.38
CA LYS A 441 41.46 -0.04 -30.16
C LYS A 441 42.23 -0.37 -28.87
N SER A 442 43.53 -0.07 -28.83
CA SER A 442 44.45 -0.43 -27.74
C SER A 442 45.03 0.77 -26.98
N TYR A 443 44.93 2.00 -27.52
CA TYR A 443 45.38 3.26 -26.90
C TYR A 443 44.36 4.40 -27.19
N PRO A 444 44.28 5.46 -26.36
CA PRO A 444 43.36 6.59 -26.50
C PRO A 444 43.58 7.50 -27.73
N GLY A 445 44.29 7.02 -28.75
CA GLY A 445 44.70 7.80 -29.92
C GLY A 445 45.93 8.66 -29.66
N LEU A 446 46.58 9.13 -30.73
CA LEU A 446 47.69 10.08 -30.65
C LEU A 446 47.19 11.43 -30.10
N PHE A 447 47.67 11.81 -28.91
CA PHE A 447 47.37 13.10 -28.30
C PHE A 447 48.63 13.96 -28.14
N SER A 448 48.53 15.23 -28.54
CA SER A 448 49.55 16.24 -28.32
C SER A 448 48.89 17.47 -27.70
N ASN A 449 49.34 17.85 -26.50
CA ASN A 449 48.86 19.05 -25.82
C ASN A 449 49.22 20.32 -26.62
N ASP A 450 48.23 21.19 -26.83
CA ASP A 450 48.49 22.57 -27.23
C ASP A 450 48.94 23.39 -26.01
N SER A 451 49.82 24.35 -26.25
CA SER A 451 50.43 25.19 -25.20
C SER A 451 49.53 26.33 -24.73
N GLU A 452 48.55 26.74 -25.54
CA GLU A 452 47.66 27.87 -25.26
C GLU A 452 46.20 27.44 -25.11
N TYR A 453 45.80 26.36 -25.79
CA TYR A 453 44.40 25.93 -25.86
C TYR A 453 44.17 24.56 -25.23
N ILE A 454 43.01 24.38 -24.62
CA ILE A 454 42.52 23.06 -24.21
C ILE A 454 41.99 22.35 -25.45
N ASN A 455 42.75 21.39 -25.97
CA ASN A 455 42.43 20.62 -27.17
C ASN A 455 42.07 19.16 -26.87
N GLY A 456 41.19 18.60 -27.68
CA GLY A 456 40.79 17.19 -27.61
C GLY A 456 41.47 16.29 -28.65
N LEU A 457 41.08 15.02 -28.64
CA LEU A 457 41.62 13.99 -29.52
C LEU A 457 41.24 14.21 -30.99
N THR A 458 42.24 14.34 -31.86
CA THR A 458 42.03 14.51 -33.31
C THR A 458 42.01 13.20 -34.09
N SER A 459 42.44 12.09 -33.47
CA SER A 459 42.50 10.74 -34.05
C SER A 459 41.14 10.11 -34.30
N PHE A 460 40.05 10.71 -33.81
CA PHE A 460 38.69 10.21 -33.95
C PHE A 460 37.87 11.01 -34.96
N ASN A 461 36.96 10.32 -35.63
CA ASN A 461 35.93 10.90 -36.49
C ASN A 461 34.56 10.30 -36.13
N LEU A 462 33.56 11.16 -35.96
CA LEU A 462 32.18 10.72 -35.75
C LEU A 462 31.46 10.61 -37.10
N GLU A 463 31.13 9.40 -37.50
CA GLU A 463 30.21 9.17 -38.62
C GLU A 463 28.76 9.27 -38.13
N VAL A 464 27.94 10.06 -38.82
CA VAL A 464 26.53 10.29 -38.48
C VAL A 464 25.69 10.13 -39.74
N LYS A 465 24.63 9.33 -39.66
CA LYS A 465 23.54 9.32 -40.64
C LYS A 465 22.22 9.54 -39.93
N GLU A 466 21.38 10.42 -40.48
CA GLU A 466 20.09 10.81 -39.91
C GLU A 466 18.94 10.35 -40.82
N LYS A 467 17.78 10.03 -40.23
CA LYS A 467 16.52 9.72 -40.94
C LYS A 467 16.71 8.69 -42.06
N ILE A 468 17.33 7.57 -41.72
CA ILE A 468 17.64 6.52 -42.69
C ILE A 468 16.55 5.45 -42.75
N GLN A 469 16.37 4.87 -43.92
CA GLN A 469 15.53 3.69 -44.09
C GLN A 469 16.26 2.43 -43.59
N PRO A 470 15.54 1.37 -43.16
CA PRO A 470 16.18 0.13 -42.68
C PRO A 470 17.17 -0.50 -43.67
N SER A 471 16.90 -0.37 -44.98
CA SER A 471 17.79 -0.85 -46.05
C SER A 471 19.09 -0.06 -46.19
N GLN A 472 19.16 1.15 -45.62
CA GLN A 472 20.30 2.07 -45.68
C GLN A 472 21.17 2.00 -44.41
N SER A 473 20.71 1.30 -43.37
CA SER A 473 21.47 1.13 -42.14
C SER A 473 22.71 0.27 -42.40
N SER A 474 23.84 0.74 -41.89
CA SER A 474 25.10 -0.02 -41.92
C SER A 474 25.34 -0.81 -40.65
N LEU A 475 24.66 -0.47 -39.54
CA LEU A 475 24.81 -1.09 -38.24
C LEU A 475 23.83 -2.25 -37.98
N ILE A 476 22.65 -2.22 -38.60
CA ILE A 476 21.66 -3.28 -38.45
C ILE A 476 21.11 -3.76 -39.79
N ARG A 477 20.51 -4.96 -39.78
CA ARG A 477 19.73 -5.53 -40.86
C ARG A 477 18.38 -5.98 -40.32
N MET A 478 17.30 -5.46 -40.89
CA MET A 478 15.95 -5.89 -40.53
C MET A 478 15.66 -7.28 -41.11
N THR A 479 15.15 -8.19 -40.29
CA THR A 479 14.82 -9.58 -40.68
C THR A 479 13.34 -9.90 -40.60
N SER A 480 12.54 -9.07 -39.92
CA SER A 480 11.08 -9.21 -39.85
C SER A 480 10.37 -8.77 -41.13
N ASN A 481 9.30 -9.49 -41.48
CA ASN A 481 8.37 -9.10 -42.55
C ASN A 481 7.53 -7.87 -42.14
N GLU A 482 7.07 -7.06 -43.11
CA GLU A 482 6.21 -5.87 -42.86
C GLU A 482 4.89 -6.19 -42.13
N ASN A 483 4.43 -7.44 -42.21
CA ASN A 483 3.20 -7.92 -41.56
C ASN A 483 3.44 -8.62 -40.21
N SER A 484 4.68 -8.63 -39.69
CA SER A 484 4.99 -9.18 -38.37
C SER A 484 4.56 -8.21 -37.28
N ASP A 485 3.99 -8.72 -36.18
CA ASP A 485 3.66 -7.90 -35.01
C ASP A 485 4.90 -7.38 -34.26
N THR A 486 6.06 -7.96 -34.57
CA THR A 486 7.35 -7.64 -33.96
C THR A 486 8.35 -7.22 -35.03
N THR A 487 9.01 -6.09 -34.79
CA THR A 487 10.18 -5.67 -35.55
C THR A 487 11.41 -6.42 -35.02
N GLU A 488 12.08 -7.17 -35.89
CA GLU A 488 13.32 -7.88 -35.58
C GLU A 488 14.49 -7.31 -36.39
N CYS A 489 15.58 -6.97 -35.71
CA CYS A 489 16.78 -6.40 -36.30
C CYS A 489 18.03 -7.15 -35.83
N GLU A 490 18.83 -7.64 -36.77
CA GLU A 490 20.13 -8.25 -36.51
C GLU A 490 21.24 -7.19 -36.59
N TYR A 491 22.23 -7.27 -35.70
CA TYR A 491 23.40 -6.39 -35.73
C TYR A 491 24.39 -6.86 -36.80
N THR A 492 24.91 -5.94 -37.61
CA THR A 492 25.94 -6.23 -38.61
C THR A 492 27.32 -6.27 -37.96
N ALA A 493 28.33 -6.75 -38.71
CA ALA A 493 29.73 -6.70 -38.28
C ALA A 493 30.26 -5.27 -38.05
N ASN A 494 29.57 -4.24 -38.56
CA ASN A 494 29.96 -2.84 -38.36
C ASN A 494 29.52 -2.29 -37.00
N PHE A 495 28.59 -2.95 -36.29
CA PHE A 495 28.17 -2.52 -34.95
C PHE A 495 29.24 -2.90 -33.93
N THR A 496 30.09 -1.94 -33.55
CA THR A 496 31.25 -2.15 -32.68
C THR A 496 31.27 -1.13 -31.53
N PRO A 497 32.13 -1.27 -30.50
CA PRO A 497 32.20 -0.31 -29.40
C PRO A 497 32.35 1.13 -29.91
N GLY A 498 31.57 2.05 -29.33
CA GLY A 498 31.43 3.44 -29.81
C GLY A 498 30.31 3.66 -30.84
N SER A 499 29.40 2.69 -31.00
CA SER A 499 28.23 2.80 -31.86
C SER A 499 26.94 3.11 -31.07
N VAL A 500 26.10 3.97 -31.64
CA VAL A 500 24.76 4.30 -31.12
C VAL A 500 23.76 4.30 -32.27
N ILE A 501 22.60 3.68 -32.08
CA ILE A 501 21.49 3.70 -33.05
C ILE A 501 20.16 3.92 -32.34
N ALA A 502 19.28 4.74 -32.92
CA ALA A 502 17.97 5.04 -32.35
C ALA A 502 16.84 4.77 -33.36
N PHE A 503 15.80 4.10 -32.89
CA PHE A 503 14.62 3.68 -33.65
C PHE A 503 13.39 4.39 -33.11
N ARG A 504 12.46 4.75 -33.99
CA ARG A 504 11.11 5.17 -33.62
C ARG A 504 10.11 4.11 -34.04
N LEU A 505 9.30 3.67 -33.08
CA LEU A 505 8.29 2.65 -33.30
C LEU A 505 6.90 3.15 -32.90
N SER A 506 5.89 2.79 -33.66
CA SER A 506 4.49 3.01 -33.34
C SER A 506 3.77 1.70 -33.06
N LEU A 507 2.59 1.78 -32.46
CA LEU A 507 1.65 0.67 -32.48
C LEU A 507 1.29 0.29 -33.92
N LEU A 508 0.93 -0.98 -34.11
CA LEU A 508 0.31 -1.46 -35.34
C LEU A 508 -1.08 -0.82 -35.50
N PRO A 509 -1.58 -0.64 -36.73
CA PRO A 509 -2.89 -0.02 -36.96
C PRO A 509 -4.04 -0.66 -36.16
N GLN A 510 -4.07 -2.00 -36.08
CA GLN A 510 -5.07 -2.74 -35.31
C GLN A 510 -4.99 -2.44 -33.81
N ALA A 511 -3.79 -2.53 -33.22
CA ALA A 511 -3.55 -2.20 -31.82
C ALA A 511 -3.89 -0.73 -31.51
N GLN A 512 -3.55 0.19 -32.41
CA GLN A 512 -3.88 1.61 -32.26
C GLN A 512 -5.40 1.84 -32.24
N MET A 513 -6.15 1.19 -33.14
CA MET A 513 -7.60 1.23 -33.16
C MET A 513 -8.20 0.66 -31.87
N ALA A 514 -7.68 -0.46 -31.39
CA ALA A 514 -8.12 -1.09 -30.15
C ALA A 514 -7.91 -0.18 -28.93
N VAL A 515 -6.71 0.39 -28.77
CA VAL A 515 -6.40 1.35 -27.70
C VAL A 515 -7.34 2.56 -27.77
N ASN A 516 -7.57 3.11 -28.96
CA ASN A 516 -8.47 4.27 -29.11
C ASN A 516 -9.90 3.94 -28.67
N LYS A 517 -10.44 2.77 -29.03
CA LYS A 517 -11.76 2.33 -28.56
C LYS A 517 -11.83 2.18 -27.04
N ILE A 518 -10.82 1.56 -26.43
CA ILE A 518 -10.73 1.41 -24.96
C ILE A 518 -10.67 2.78 -24.30
N ARG A 519 -9.87 3.71 -24.83
CA ARG A 519 -9.76 5.07 -24.27
C ARG A 519 -11.04 5.87 -24.40
N CYS A 520 -11.80 5.71 -25.49
CA CYS A 520 -13.13 6.31 -25.58
C CYS A 520 -14.00 5.87 -24.39
N VAL A 521 -14.01 4.57 -24.08
CA VAL A 521 -14.71 4.04 -22.90
C VAL A 521 -14.13 4.59 -21.60
N LEU A 522 -12.80 4.65 -21.46
CA LEU A 522 -12.16 5.14 -20.23
C LEU A 522 -12.37 6.64 -19.98
N SER A 523 -12.55 7.43 -21.03
CA SER A 523 -12.77 8.88 -20.92
C SER A 523 -14.01 9.23 -20.11
N GLU A 524 -15.00 8.35 -20.13
CA GLU A 524 -16.25 8.49 -19.39
C GLU A 524 -16.06 8.41 -17.88
N PHE A 525 -15.01 7.71 -17.44
CA PHE A 525 -14.62 7.61 -16.03
C PHE A 525 -13.63 8.70 -15.63
N GLY A 526 -13.45 9.71 -16.48
CA GLY A 526 -12.61 10.89 -16.20
C GLY A 526 -11.12 10.71 -16.52
N TYR A 527 -10.69 9.59 -17.13
CA TYR A 527 -9.32 9.49 -17.65
C TYR A 527 -9.11 10.54 -18.74
N LYS A 528 -8.25 11.54 -18.48
CA LYS A 528 -8.01 12.66 -19.40
C LYS A 528 -7.39 12.16 -20.71
N ILE A 529 -8.13 12.23 -21.82
CA ILE A 529 -7.57 12.14 -23.16
C ILE A 529 -7.05 13.54 -23.53
N ARG A 530 -5.77 13.70 -23.89
CA ARG A 530 -5.25 14.95 -24.49
C ARG A 530 -5.74 15.19 -25.94
N ILE A 531 -6.74 14.44 -26.40
CA ILE A 531 -7.39 14.58 -27.71
C ILE A 531 -8.81 15.04 -27.43
N SER A 532 -9.09 16.29 -27.78
CA SER A 532 -10.39 16.98 -27.90
C SER A 532 -11.56 16.49 -27.04
N GLU A 533 -12.02 17.39 -26.18
CA GLU A 533 -13.27 17.42 -25.44
C GLU A 533 -14.49 16.89 -26.23
N VAL A 534 -14.76 15.59 -26.17
CA VAL A 534 -16.10 15.06 -26.35
C VAL A 534 -16.27 13.90 -25.37
N ALA A 535 -16.74 14.20 -24.16
CA ALA A 535 -17.25 13.19 -23.26
C ALA A 535 -18.57 12.65 -23.84
N THR A 536 -18.50 11.60 -24.65
CA THR A 536 -19.70 10.84 -25.01
C THR A 536 -20.06 9.94 -23.83
N HIS A 537 -21.05 10.32 -23.03
CA HIS A 537 -21.63 9.42 -22.03
C HIS A 537 -22.09 8.12 -22.71
N ASN A 538 -21.54 6.96 -22.33
CA ASN A 538 -22.09 5.70 -22.78
C ASN A 538 -23.34 5.39 -21.97
N ALA A 539 -24.48 5.76 -22.55
CA ALA A 539 -25.80 5.42 -22.04
C ALA A 539 -25.96 3.90 -21.81
N ALA A 540 -25.19 3.05 -22.50
CA ALA A 540 -25.33 1.60 -22.41
C ALA A 540 -24.83 1.05 -21.07
N LEU A 541 -23.60 1.35 -20.63
CA LEU A 541 -23.10 0.82 -19.35
C LEU A 541 -23.91 1.37 -18.18
N SER A 542 -24.22 2.66 -18.19
CA SER A 542 -25.05 3.28 -17.15
C SER A 542 -26.44 2.63 -17.09
N SER A 543 -27.07 2.34 -18.23
CA SER A 543 -28.35 1.62 -18.29
C SER A 543 -28.23 0.19 -17.75
N ILE A 544 -27.14 -0.52 -18.05
CA ILE A 544 -26.90 -1.88 -17.54
C ILE A 544 -26.75 -1.85 -16.02
N VAL A 545 -25.87 -0.99 -15.50
CA VAL A 545 -25.62 -0.88 -14.06
C VAL A 545 -26.88 -0.46 -13.30
N ASN A 546 -27.67 0.48 -13.87
CA ASN A 546 -28.94 0.90 -13.27
C ASN A 546 -30.01 -0.21 -13.23
N SER A 547 -29.89 -1.26 -14.06
CA SER A 547 -30.80 -2.41 -14.01
C SER A 547 -30.43 -3.46 -12.95
N LEU A 548 -29.21 -3.42 -12.43
CA LEU A 548 -28.74 -4.39 -11.44
C LEU A 548 -29.38 -4.17 -10.07
N THR A 549 -29.79 -5.26 -9.43
CA THR A 549 -30.24 -5.31 -8.04
C THR A 549 -29.07 -5.59 -7.09
N LEU A 550 -29.28 -5.44 -5.78
CA LEU A 550 -28.26 -5.82 -4.78
C LEU A 550 -27.92 -7.32 -4.82
N ALA A 551 -28.87 -8.18 -5.22
CA ALA A 551 -28.62 -9.61 -5.42
C ALA A 551 -27.73 -9.86 -6.66
N ASP A 552 -27.95 -9.13 -7.76
CA ASP A 552 -27.06 -9.21 -8.92
C ASP A 552 -25.65 -8.70 -8.58
N LEU A 553 -25.56 -7.65 -7.77
CA LEU A 553 -24.28 -7.10 -7.31
C LEU A 553 -23.51 -8.07 -6.40
N ASN A 554 -24.18 -8.95 -5.62
CA ASN A 554 -23.51 -10.05 -4.92
C ASN A 554 -22.77 -10.96 -5.91
N ARG A 555 -23.42 -11.34 -7.02
CA ARG A 555 -22.81 -12.16 -8.08
C ARG A 555 -21.65 -11.43 -8.74
N VAL A 556 -21.87 -10.19 -9.17
CA VAL A 556 -20.90 -9.42 -9.97
C VAL A 556 -19.64 -9.08 -9.16
N LEU A 557 -19.83 -8.61 -7.92
CA LEU A 557 -18.73 -8.11 -7.09
C LEU A 557 -18.08 -9.23 -6.28
N ASN A 558 -18.87 -10.15 -5.71
CA ASN A 558 -18.42 -11.07 -4.67
C ASN A 558 -18.54 -12.54 -5.12
N ARG A 559 -19.19 -13.39 -4.32
CA ARG A 559 -19.16 -14.86 -4.33
C ARG A 559 -17.84 -15.43 -3.86
N CYS A 560 -17.85 -16.12 -2.72
CA CYS A 560 -16.72 -16.98 -2.37
C CYS A 560 -16.74 -18.25 -3.25
N GLU A 561 -15.67 -19.04 -3.19
CA GLU A 561 -15.52 -20.21 -4.05
C GLU A 561 -16.63 -21.25 -3.86
N GLU A 562 -17.03 -21.51 -2.61
CA GLU A 562 -18.09 -22.45 -2.26
C GLU A 562 -19.43 -22.01 -2.84
N GLU A 563 -19.76 -20.72 -2.74
CA GLU A 563 -20.97 -20.15 -3.32
C GLU A 563 -20.98 -20.26 -4.85
N GLU A 564 -19.85 -20.04 -5.51
CA GLU A 564 -19.73 -20.19 -6.96
C GLU A 564 -19.92 -21.66 -7.40
N ARG A 565 -19.29 -22.59 -6.67
CA ARG A 565 -19.40 -24.04 -6.92
C ARG A 565 -20.83 -24.56 -6.74
N ASP A 566 -21.57 -24.00 -5.77
CA ASP A 566 -22.95 -24.36 -5.48
C ASP A 566 -23.91 -24.18 -6.67
N GLU A 567 -23.58 -23.30 -7.61
CA GLU A 567 -24.43 -23.07 -8.78
C GLU A 567 -24.48 -24.28 -9.73
N GLY A 568 -23.52 -25.20 -9.63
CA GLY A 568 -23.48 -26.45 -10.39
C GLY A 568 -22.87 -26.32 -11.79
N HIS A 569 -22.18 -25.22 -12.09
CA HIS A 569 -21.57 -24.95 -13.40
C HIS A 569 -20.08 -25.36 -13.50
N GLY A 570 -19.51 -25.97 -12.45
CA GLY A 570 -18.12 -26.44 -12.44
C GLY A 570 -17.05 -25.34 -12.31
N GLY A 571 -17.44 -24.12 -11.93
CA GLY A 571 -16.53 -22.98 -11.69
C GLY A 571 -16.11 -22.82 -10.22
N GLY A 572 -15.14 -21.93 -9.97
CA GLY A 572 -14.62 -21.58 -8.65
C GLY A 572 -13.83 -20.26 -8.70
N ALA A 573 -13.11 -19.92 -7.63
CA ALA A 573 -12.27 -18.73 -7.61
C ALA A 573 -11.12 -18.85 -8.62
N TYR A 574 -10.79 -17.75 -9.31
CA TYR A 574 -9.67 -17.74 -10.24
C TYR A 574 -8.35 -17.95 -9.47
N VAL A 575 -7.54 -18.90 -9.91
CA VAL A 575 -6.22 -19.19 -9.32
C VAL A 575 -5.14 -18.56 -10.17
N ILE A 576 -4.46 -17.58 -9.60
CA ILE A 576 -3.33 -16.91 -10.26
C ILE A 576 -2.08 -17.78 -10.08
N PRO A 577 -1.41 -18.20 -11.16
CA PRO A 577 -0.17 -18.97 -11.08
C PRO A 577 0.87 -18.24 -10.22
N ASN A 578 1.56 -18.97 -9.33
CA ASN A 578 2.56 -18.44 -8.39
C ASN A 578 2.05 -17.38 -7.39
N TYR A 579 0.73 -17.29 -7.18
CA TYR A 579 0.12 -16.42 -6.17
C TYR A 579 -0.94 -17.16 -5.34
N GLY A 580 -1.95 -17.73 -6.00
CA GLY A 580 -3.03 -18.47 -5.33
C GLY A 580 -4.44 -18.07 -5.77
N PRO A 581 -5.48 -18.64 -5.14
CA PRO A 581 -6.88 -18.30 -5.42
C PRO A 581 -7.22 -16.88 -4.97
N LEU A 582 -8.06 -16.19 -5.74
CA LEU A 582 -8.67 -14.94 -5.31
C LEU A 582 -9.70 -15.18 -4.18
N PRO A 583 -9.86 -14.23 -3.24
CA PRO A 583 -10.79 -14.38 -2.12
C PRO A 583 -12.27 -14.38 -2.55
N TYR A 584 -12.56 -13.74 -3.68
CA TYR A 584 -13.87 -13.74 -4.31
C TYR A 584 -13.73 -14.03 -5.81
N CYS A 585 -14.74 -14.66 -6.39
CA CYS A 585 -14.84 -14.94 -7.81
C CYS A 585 -15.20 -13.68 -8.63
N GLY A 586 -15.93 -12.74 -8.02
CA GLY A 586 -16.32 -11.48 -8.64
C GLY A 586 -15.22 -10.43 -8.67
N LEU A 587 -15.56 -9.23 -9.14
CA LEU A 587 -14.59 -8.15 -9.34
C LEU A 587 -13.85 -7.75 -8.06
N GLN A 588 -14.45 -7.89 -6.87
CA GLN A 588 -13.79 -7.64 -5.59
C GLN A 588 -12.52 -8.47 -5.43
N GLY A 589 -12.48 -9.72 -5.92
CA GLY A 589 -11.29 -10.56 -5.85
C GLY A 589 -10.11 -9.95 -6.61
N PHE A 590 -10.37 -9.51 -7.85
CA PHE A 590 -9.38 -8.85 -8.69
C PHE A 590 -8.93 -7.51 -8.10
N ILE A 591 -9.87 -6.70 -7.60
CA ILE A 591 -9.57 -5.40 -6.98
C ILE A 591 -8.76 -5.56 -5.70
N SER A 592 -9.01 -6.61 -4.90
CA SER A 592 -8.25 -6.87 -3.69
C SER A 592 -6.77 -7.08 -4.01
N ALA A 593 -6.45 -7.84 -5.07
CA ALA A 593 -5.08 -7.98 -5.55
C ALA A 593 -4.53 -6.68 -6.17
N LEU A 594 -5.30 -6.03 -7.05
CA LEU A 594 -4.88 -4.80 -7.74
C LEU A 594 -4.64 -3.61 -6.80
N SER A 595 -5.30 -3.58 -5.64
CA SER A 595 -5.18 -2.47 -4.68
C SER A 595 -3.75 -2.29 -4.17
N GLU A 596 -3.00 -3.37 -3.98
CA GLU A 596 -1.60 -3.33 -3.57
C GLU A 596 -0.67 -3.14 -4.78
N ILE A 597 -0.96 -3.85 -5.87
CA ILE A 597 -0.14 -3.87 -7.10
C ILE A 597 -0.07 -2.46 -7.74
N ARG A 598 -1.22 -1.79 -7.89
CA ARG A 598 -1.28 -0.50 -8.61
C ARG A 598 -0.59 0.61 -7.84
N VAL A 599 -0.68 0.61 -6.51
CA VAL A 599 -0.11 1.66 -5.65
C VAL A 599 1.41 1.70 -5.76
N HIS A 600 2.03 0.52 -5.90
CA HIS A 600 3.48 0.38 -6.04
C HIS A 600 3.94 0.25 -7.50
N ASN A 601 2.99 0.30 -8.45
CA ASN A 601 3.23 0.03 -9.86
C ASN A 601 4.01 -1.29 -10.09
N ASP A 602 3.64 -2.35 -9.35
CA ASP A 602 4.33 -3.64 -9.38
C ASP A 602 3.94 -4.45 -10.62
N LEU A 603 4.53 -4.07 -11.76
CA LEU A 603 4.38 -4.81 -13.01
C LEU A 603 5.03 -6.20 -12.95
N GLY A 604 5.87 -6.49 -11.95
CA GLY A 604 6.52 -7.79 -11.73
C GLY A 604 5.62 -8.83 -11.08
N HIS A 605 4.50 -8.40 -10.47
CA HIS A 605 3.56 -9.29 -9.78
C HIS A 605 3.03 -10.43 -10.68
N PRO A 606 2.85 -11.67 -10.16
CA PRO A 606 2.31 -12.80 -10.93
C PRO A 606 0.95 -12.53 -11.60
N PHE A 607 0.13 -11.64 -11.01
CA PHE A 607 -1.11 -11.14 -11.61
C PHE A 607 -0.86 -10.47 -12.98
N CYS A 608 0.10 -9.55 -13.03
CA CYS A 608 0.50 -8.85 -14.25
C CYS A 608 1.16 -9.82 -15.24
N GLY A 609 1.94 -10.79 -14.73
CA GLY A 609 2.49 -11.90 -15.54
C GLY A 609 1.40 -12.69 -16.25
N ASN A 610 0.38 -13.14 -15.52
CA ASN A 610 -0.73 -13.90 -16.08
C ASN A 610 -1.49 -13.14 -17.18
N LEU A 611 -1.71 -11.84 -17.01
CA LEU A 611 -2.33 -10.98 -18.03
C LEU A 611 -1.47 -10.78 -19.29
N ARG A 612 -0.14 -10.83 -19.14
CA ARG A 612 0.78 -10.80 -20.28
C ARG A 612 0.82 -12.15 -21.00
N ASP A 613 0.78 -13.24 -20.24
CA ASP A 613 0.89 -14.60 -20.75
C ASP A 613 -0.37 -15.06 -21.50
N GLY A 614 -1.55 -14.54 -21.17
CA GLY A 614 -2.78 -14.91 -21.86
C GLY A 614 -4.03 -14.13 -21.46
N ASN A 615 -5.17 -14.59 -21.96
CA ASN A 615 -6.47 -13.89 -21.87
C ASN A 615 -7.40 -14.44 -20.79
N TRP A 616 -6.91 -15.35 -19.95
CA TRP A 616 -7.75 -16.21 -19.11
C TRP A 616 -8.55 -15.44 -18.06
N MET A 617 -8.00 -14.37 -17.46
CA MET A 617 -8.74 -13.53 -16.50
C MET A 617 -9.94 -12.82 -17.16
N MET A 618 -9.75 -12.30 -18.37
CA MET A 618 -10.83 -11.65 -19.13
C MET A 618 -11.93 -12.64 -19.46
N GLU A 619 -11.54 -13.83 -19.92
CA GLU A 619 -12.47 -14.91 -20.27
C GLU A 619 -13.19 -15.48 -19.06
N TYR A 620 -12.51 -15.54 -17.90
CA TYR A 620 -13.11 -15.94 -16.64
C TYR A 620 -14.18 -14.95 -16.17
N ILE A 621 -13.89 -13.64 -16.17
CA ILE A 621 -14.85 -12.60 -15.78
C ILE A 621 -16.10 -12.67 -16.68
N VAL A 622 -15.91 -12.75 -17.99
CA VAL A 622 -17.03 -12.83 -18.95
C VAL A 622 -17.80 -14.14 -18.78
N GLY A 623 -17.08 -15.26 -18.70
CA GLY A 623 -17.64 -16.60 -18.61
C GLY A 623 -18.57 -16.77 -17.41
N ARG A 624 -18.17 -16.27 -16.23
CA ARG A 624 -19.01 -16.37 -15.02
C ARG A 624 -20.25 -15.48 -15.10
N LEU A 625 -20.11 -14.24 -15.60
CA LEU A 625 -21.21 -13.28 -15.61
C LEU A 625 -22.27 -13.62 -16.67
N LYS A 626 -21.91 -14.35 -17.74
CA LYS A 626 -22.86 -14.81 -18.78
C LYS A 626 -23.85 -15.86 -18.28
N LEU A 627 -23.60 -16.52 -17.16
CA LEU A 627 -24.43 -17.63 -16.66
C LEU A 627 -25.77 -17.17 -16.08
N GLU A 628 -25.84 -15.94 -15.57
CA GLU A 628 -27.03 -15.40 -14.91
C GLU A 628 -27.68 -14.28 -15.71
N LYS A 629 -29.02 -14.30 -15.80
CA LYS A 629 -29.79 -13.34 -16.62
C LYS A 629 -29.57 -11.88 -16.18
N GLY A 630 -29.40 -11.64 -14.88
CA GLY A 630 -29.19 -10.29 -14.33
C GLY A 630 -27.83 -9.71 -14.70
N SER A 631 -26.78 -10.53 -14.78
CA SER A 631 -25.42 -10.09 -15.11
C SER A 631 -25.03 -10.26 -16.58
N GLU A 632 -25.81 -11.00 -17.38
CA GLU A 632 -25.53 -11.24 -18.80
C GLU A 632 -25.31 -9.95 -19.62
N PRO A 633 -26.09 -8.86 -19.46
CA PRO A 633 -25.84 -7.62 -20.20
C PRO A 633 -24.47 -7.01 -19.88
N LEU A 634 -24.06 -7.04 -18.60
CA LEU A 634 -22.74 -6.57 -18.17
C LEU A 634 -21.63 -7.48 -18.71
N ALA A 635 -21.87 -8.79 -18.77
CA ALA A 635 -20.94 -9.74 -19.34
C ALA A 635 -20.69 -9.50 -20.84
N LYS A 636 -21.75 -9.19 -21.60
CA LYS A 636 -21.64 -8.80 -23.02
C LYS A 636 -20.85 -7.52 -23.22
N TRP A 637 -21.07 -6.53 -22.34
CA TRP A 637 -20.29 -5.29 -22.36
C TRP A 637 -18.79 -5.56 -22.08
N PHE A 638 -18.46 -6.37 -21.07
CA PHE A 638 -17.07 -6.76 -20.81
C PHE A 638 -16.46 -7.53 -21.97
N ASP A 639 -17.21 -8.44 -22.60
CA ASP A 639 -16.74 -9.23 -23.74
C ASP A 639 -16.36 -8.34 -24.94
N GLU A 640 -17.16 -7.31 -25.21
CA GLU A 640 -16.87 -6.32 -26.25
C GLU A 640 -15.58 -5.54 -25.95
N VAL A 641 -15.46 -4.98 -24.75
CA VAL A 641 -14.28 -4.19 -24.35
C VAL A 641 -13.02 -5.06 -24.28
N PHE A 642 -13.13 -6.27 -23.73
CA PHE A 642 -12.01 -7.21 -23.67
C PHE A 642 -11.61 -7.74 -25.04
N THR A 643 -12.52 -7.81 -26.01
CA THR A 643 -12.14 -8.12 -27.40
C THR A 643 -11.14 -7.09 -27.93
N TRP A 644 -11.33 -5.80 -27.65
CA TRP A 644 -10.34 -4.79 -28.01
C TRP A 644 -9.07 -4.91 -27.17
N LEU A 645 -9.18 -5.22 -25.87
CA LEU A 645 -8.00 -5.38 -25.00
C LEU A 645 -7.08 -6.53 -25.46
N LYS A 646 -7.63 -7.60 -26.04
CA LYS A 646 -6.86 -8.72 -26.59
C LYS A 646 -5.96 -8.32 -27.78
N ASP A 647 -6.30 -7.25 -28.49
CA ASP A 647 -5.53 -6.70 -29.62
C ASP A 647 -4.46 -5.68 -29.18
N VAL A 648 -4.40 -5.33 -27.89
CA VAL A 648 -3.40 -4.43 -27.32
C VAL A 648 -2.09 -5.20 -27.07
N PRO A 649 -0.90 -4.58 -27.27
CA PRO A 649 0.38 -5.20 -26.93
C PRO A 649 0.41 -5.74 -25.51
N ARG A 650 0.97 -6.95 -25.32
CA ARG A 650 0.90 -7.68 -24.05
C ARG A 650 1.42 -6.86 -22.87
N TYR A 651 2.51 -6.12 -23.06
CA TYR A 651 3.11 -5.29 -22.01
C TYR A 651 2.20 -4.15 -21.51
N LEU A 652 1.17 -3.75 -22.27
CA LEU A 652 0.19 -2.72 -21.89
C LEU A 652 -1.10 -3.31 -21.28
N ILE A 653 -1.37 -4.60 -21.47
CA ILE A 653 -2.62 -5.23 -21.01
C ILE A 653 -2.85 -5.05 -19.51
N PRO A 654 -1.87 -5.24 -18.60
CA PRO A 654 -2.10 -5.04 -17.16
C PRO A 654 -2.65 -3.66 -16.81
N ALA A 655 -2.09 -2.60 -17.39
CA ALA A 655 -2.50 -1.22 -17.13
C ALA A 655 -3.93 -0.94 -17.61
N TYR A 656 -4.28 -1.39 -18.81
CA TYR A 656 -5.63 -1.22 -19.36
C TYR A 656 -6.66 -2.12 -18.68
N PHE A 657 -6.29 -3.35 -18.32
CA PHE A 657 -7.14 -4.25 -17.56
C PHE A 657 -7.54 -3.65 -16.21
N ASP A 658 -6.57 -3.15 -15.42
CA ASP A 658 -6.84 -2.43 -14.17
C ASP A 658 -7.79 -1.26 -14.41
N SER A 659 -7.48 -0.41 -15.39
CA SER A 659 -8.27 0.79 -15.66
C SER A 659 -9.73 0.47 -16.00
N ILE A 660 -9.98 -0.59 -16.77
CA ILE A 660 -11.32 -1.06 -17.11
C ILE A 660 -12.02 -1.64 -15.88
N VAL A 661 -11.39 -2.61 -15.22
CA VAL A 661 -12.01 -3.36 -14.11
C VAL A 661 -12.26 -2.46 -12.90
N THR A 662 -11.29 -1.61 -12.54
CA THR A 662 -11.41 -0.64 -11.44
C THR A 662 -12.50 0.38 -11.72
N SER A 663 -12.60 0.92 -12.94
CA SER A 663 -13.65 1.89 -13.29
C SER A 663 -15.06 1.29 -13.19
N VAL A 664 -15.24 0.06 -13.69
CA VAL A 664 -16.53 -0.64 -13.60
C VAL A 664 -16.84 -0.99 -12.15
N TYR A 665 -15.87 -1.50 -11.39
CA TYR A 665 -16.02 -1.80 -9.97
C TYR A 665 -16.48 -0.57 -9.16
N LEU A 666 -15.83 0.58 -9.35
CA LEU A 666 -16.21 1.84 -8.67
C LEU A 666 -17.64 2.27 -9.04
N THR A 667 -18.03 2.07 -10.30
CA THR A 667 -19.40 2.35 -10.74
C THR A 667 -20.42 1.41 -10.07
N LEU A 668 -20.08 0.14 -9.90
CA LEU A 668 -20.93 -0.86 -9.28
C LEU A 668 -21.07 -0.68 -7.76
N ILE A 669 -20.01 -0.30 -7.03
CA ILE A 669 -20.13 0.00 -5.60
C ILE A 669 -20.96 1.28 -5.35
N ASN A 670 -20.81 2.30 -6.20
CA ASN A 670 -21.67 3.48 -6.17
C ASN A 670 -23.13 3.12 -6.45
N ARG A 671 -23.37 2.18 -7.36
CA ARG A 671 -24.71 1.63 -7.59
C ARG A 671 -25.23 0.89 -6.35
N ALA A 672 -24.39 0.06 -5.70
CA ALA A 672 -24.77 -0.62 -4.47
C ALA A 672 -25.22 0.37 -3.39
N TRP A 673 -24.44 1.42 -3.14
CA TRP A 673 -24.78 2.44 -2.14
C TRP A 673 -26.03 3.24 -2.51
N SER A 674 -26.22 3.60 -3.78
CA SER A 674 -27.43 4.34 -4.20
C SER A 674 -28.73 3.51 -4.13
N LEU A 675 -28.62 2.18 -4.03
CA LEU A 675 -29.74 1.29 -3.75
C LEU A 675 -30.01 1.10 -2.25
N MET A 676 -29.14 1.62 -1.38
CA MET A 676 -29.28 1.53 0.07
C MET A 676 -29.89 2.80 0.66
N GLY A 677 -30.35 2.71 1.92
CA GLY A 677 -30.89 3.86 2.66
C GLY A 677 -29.86 4.97 2.89
N ASP A 678 -30.38 6.16 3.21
CA ASP A 678 -29.62 7.43 3.33
C ASP A 678 -28.40 7.34 4.26
N PHE A 679 -28.50 6.57 5.35
CA PHE A 679 -27.39 6.35 6.28
C PHE A 679 -26.14 5.76 5.59
N ILE A 680 -26.33 4.96 4.54
CA ILE A 680 -25.24 4.37 3.77
C ILE A 680 -24.92 5.23 2.55
N SER A 681 -25.91 5.62 1.75
CA SER A 681 -25.68 6.34 0.49
C SER A 681 -25.02 7.71 0.71
N GLU A 682 -25.42 8.41 1.77
CA GLU A 682 -24.88 9.71 2.19
C GLU A 682 -23.89 9.60 3.37
N GLY A 683 -23.64 8.38 3.84
CA GLY A 683 -22.75 8.10 4.95
C GLY A 683 -21.27 8.33 4.66
N SER A 684 -20.46 8.21 5.71
CA SER A 684 -18.99 8.18 5.61
C SER A 684 -18.49 6.98 4.80
N ASP A 685 -17.24 7.04 4.33
CA ASP A 685 -16.61 5.92 3.63
C ASP A 685 -16.61 4.62 4.48
N PHE A 686 -16.51 4.75 5.81
CA PHE A 686 -16.61 3.60 6.71
C PHE A 686 -18.02 3.00 6.73
N ALA A 687 -19.07 3.84 6.81
CA ALA A 687 -20.46 3.37 6.74
C ALA A 687 -20.76 2.70 5.39
N LYS A 688 -20.26 3.29 4.30
CA LYS A 688 -20.32 2.74 2.94
C LYS A 688 -19.62 1.40 2.82
N ALA A 689 -18.42 1.27 3.38
CA ALA A 689 -17.69 0.00 3.42
C ALA A 689 -18.46 -1.09 4.19
N LEU A 690 -19.01 -0.76 5.37
CA LEU A 690 -19.88 -1.67 6.12
C LEU A 690 -21.17 -2.02 5.35
N GLY A 691 -21.74 -1.07 4.62
CA GLY A 691 -22.91 -1.32 3.76
C GLY A 691 -22.64 -2.39 2.70
N LEU A 692 -21.43 -2.46 2.14
CA LEU A 692 -21.07 -3.50 1.17
C LEU A 692 -21.08 -4.91 1.78
N CYS A 693 -20.94 -5.07 3.10
CA CYS A 693 -21.10 -6.37 3.76
C CYS A 693 -22.52 -6.93 3.58
N SER A 694 -23.55 -6.09 3.46
CA SER A 694 -24.89 -6.53 3.09
C SER A 694 -24.90 -7.22 1.73
N VAL A 695 -24.16 -6.68 0.75
CA VAL A 695 -24.05 -7.28 -0.58
C VAL A 695 -23.22 -8.56 -0.55
N GLN A 696 -22.23 -8.67 0.34
CA GLN A 696 -21.43 -9.88 0.50
C GLN A 696 -22.22 -11.03 1.14
N PHE A 697 -22.84 -10.79 2.29
CA PHE A 697 -23.51 -11.84 3.07
C PHE A 697 -24.89 -12.20 2.55
N CYS A 698 -25.57 -11.29 1.87
CA CYS A 698 -26.95 -11.49 1.39
C CYS A 698 -26.95 -11.73 -0.12
N GLY A 699 -26.95 -13.00 -0.51
CA GLY A 699 -27.04 -13.48 -1.89
C GLY A 699 -27.99 -14.67 -2.04
N THR A 700 -28.23 -15.11 -3.27
CA THR A 700 -29.00 -16.32 -3.59
C THR A 700 -28.07 -17.54 -3.68
N VAL A 701 -28.46 -18.64 -3.04
CA VAL A 701 -27.68 -19.90 -3.01
C VAL A 701 -28.64 -21.08 -3.18
N LYS A 702 -28.38 -21.94 -4.17
CA LYS A 702 -29.32 -22.98 -4.61
C LYS A 702 -29.49 -24.09 -3.57
N SER A 703 -28.41 -24.43 -2.85
CA SER A 703 -28.47 -25.44 -1.79
C SER A 703 -29.02 -24.93 -0.46
N ALA A 704 -29.24 -23.62 -0.30
CA ALA A 704 -29.61 -22.99 0.97
C ALA A 704 -30.81 -22.05 0.82
N LEU A 705 -31.89 -22.58 0.24
CA LEU A 705 -33.14 -21.83 0.04
C LEU A 705 -33.92 -21.63 1.34
N LEU A 706 -34.75 -20.59 1.36
CA LEU A 706 -35.74 -20.41 2.42
C LEU A 706 -36.89 -21.42 2.28
N PRO A 707 -37.54 -21.81 3.38
CA PRO A 707 -38.86 -22.43 3.33
C PRO A 707 -39.83 -21.62 2.45
N ALA A 708 -40.62 -22.31 1.64
CA ALA A 708 -41.56 -21.67 0.73
C ALA A 708 -42.59 -20.80 1.49
N LEU A 709 -42.68 -19.55 1.09
CA LEU A 709 -43.61 -18.55 1.63
C LEU A 709 -45.04 -18.82 1.16
N SER A 710 -46.02 -18.25 1.88
CA SER A 710 -47.43 -18.41 1.52
C SER A 710 -47.70 -17.89 0.11
N PRO A 711 -48.40 -18.67 -0.75
CA PRO A 711 -48.88 -18.18 -2.04
C PRO A 711 -49.87 -17.00 -1.93
N SER A 712 -50.45 -16.79 -0.74
CA SER A 712 -51.40 -15.71 -0.43
C SER A 712 -50.74 -14.52 0.25
N LEU A 713 -49.42 -14.37 0.16
CA LEU A 713 -48.67 -13.26 0.74
C LEU A 713 -49.08 -11.92 0.10
N ALA A 714 -49.04 -10.81 0.83
CA ALA A 714 -49.24 -9.48 0.23
C ALA A 714 -48.04 -9.09 -0.66
N SER A 715 -48.30 -8.31 -1.71
CA SER A 715 -47.25 -7.80 -2.60
C SER A 715 -46.19 -6.97 -1.84
N PRO A 716 -44.91 -7.03 -2.24
CA PRO A 716 -44.36 -7.84 -3.33
C PRO A 716 -44.16 -9.32 -2.97
N GLN A 717 -44.31 -10.19 -3.97
CA GLN A 717 -44.00 -11.62 -3.87
C GLN A 717 -42.49 -11.87 -3.97
N PRO A 718 -41.98 -12.96 -3.37
CA PRO A 718 -40.60 -13.38 -3.56
C PRO A 718 -40.31 -13.69 -5.05
N PRO A 719 -39.08 -13.48 -5.53
CA PRO A 719 -38.69 -13.88 -6.88
C PRO A 719 -38.85 -15.39 -7.10
N VAL A 720 -39.30 -15.77 -8.29
CA VAL A 720 -39.49 -17.17 -8.69
C VAL A 720 -38.65 -17.45 -9.92
N ILE A 721 -37.89 -18.55 -9.87
CA ILE A 721 -37.17 -19.10 -11.02
C ILE A 721 -37.74 -20.46 -11.37
N SER A 722 -37.72 -20.80 -12.66
CA SER A 722 -37.97 -22.18 -13.10
C SER A 722 -36.66 -22.96 -12.97
N ASP A 723 -36.69 -24.10 -12.29
CA ASP A 723 -35.55 -25.02 -12.31
C ASP A 723 -35.37 -25.65 -13.71
N GLY A 724 -34.29 -26.42 -13.90
CA GLY A 724 -34.01 -27.12 -15.17
C GLY A 724 -35.08 -28.15 -15.59
N HIS A 725 -36.08 -28.40 -14.74
CA HIS A 725 -37.22 -29.27 -14.99
C HIS A 725 -38.55 -28.50 -15.14
N GLY A 726 -38.50 -27.17 -15.14
CA GLY A 726 -39.67 -26.29 -15.30
C GLY A 726 -40.49 -26.08 -14.03
N ILE A 727 -40.03 -26.53 -12.87
CA ILE A 727 -40.73 -26.36 -11.60
C ILE A 727 -40.43 -24.96 -11.04
N PRO A 728 -41.46 -24.14 -10.73
CA PRO A 728 -41.26 -22.83 -10.14
C PRO A 728 -40.76 -22.95 -8.70
N THR A 729 -39.60 -22.39 -8.42
CA THR A 729 -38.95 -22.36 -7.11
C THR A 729 -38.76 -20.92 -6.66
N GLN A 730 -39.21 -20.59 -5.44
CA GLN A 730 -38.96 -19.29 -4.84
C GLN A 730 -37.46 -19.16 -4.51
N MET A 731 -36.78 -18.22 -5.16
CA MET A 731 -35.37 -17.97 -4.93
C MET A 731 -35.21 -16.58 -4.32
N SER A 732 -35.26 -16.56 -3.00
CA SER A 732 -35.05 -15.35 -2.20
C SER A 732 -33.60 -15.26 -1.74
N VAL A 733 -33.15 -14.04 -1.48
CA VAL A 733 -31.88 -13.77 -0.83
C VAL A 733 -31.87 -14.38 0.57
N THR A 734 -30.75 -15.00 0.95
CA THR A 734 -30.49 -15.50 2.30
C THR A 734 -29.22 -14.91 2.87
N ILE A 735 -29.15 -14.81 4.20
CA ILE A 735 -27.99 -14.26 4.92
C ILE A 735 -27.06 -15.43 5.28
N ALA A 736 -25.81 -15.36 4.80
CA ALA A 736 -24.73 -16.21 5.29
C ALA A 736 -24.29 -15.76 6.69
N ALA A 737 -24.00 -16.71 7.59
CA ALA A 737 -23.39 -16.36 8.89
C ALA A 737 -21.91 -15.93 8.75
N GLY A 738 -21.25 -16.32 7.66
CA GLY A 738 -19.87 -15.94 7.37
C GLY A 738 -19.30 -16.65 6.15
N LEU A 739 -18.42 -15.98 5.43
CA LEU A 739 -17.76 -16.52 4.23
C LEU A 739 -16.32 -16.92 4.57
N PRO A 740 -15.78 -18.03 4.04
CA PRO A 740 -16.44 -19.02 3.18
C PRO A 740 -17.20 -20.12 3.93
N HIS A 741 -16.92 -20.32 5.23
CA HIS A 741 -17.31 -21.55 5.94
C HIS A 741 -18.81 -21.75 6.19
N PHE A 742 -19.59 -20.67 6.22
CA PHE A 742 -21.04 -20.67 6.48
C PHE A 742 -21.80 -20.03 5.31
N SER A 743 -21.47 -20.47 4.10
CA SER A 743 -21.92 -19.85 2.85
C SER A 743 -22.89 -20.71 2.04
N THR A 744 -22.90 -22.04 2.22
CA THR A 744 -23.69 -22.96 1.38
C THR A 744 -24.34 -24.08 2.19
N ALA A 745 -25.25 -24.80 1.53
CA ALA A 745 -25.99 -25.94 2.05
C ALA A 745 -26.62 -25.64 3.42
N TYR A 746 -26.68 -26.66 4.29
CA TYR A 746 -27.22 -26.53 5.63
C TYR A 746 -26.46 -25.47 6.46
N MET A 747 -25.16 -25.27 6.22
CA MET A 747 -24.31 -24.37 7.00
C MET A 747 -24.53 -22.88 6.75
N ARG A 748 -25.35 -22.48 5.77
CA ARG A 748 -25.51 -21.05 5.44
C ARG A 748 -26.37 -20.29 6.45
N CYS A 749 -27.57 -20.80 6.70
CA CYS A 749 -28.64 -20.06 7.37
C CYS A 749 -28.79 -20.49 8.83
N TRP A 750 -28.32 -19.65 9.73
CA TRP A 750 -28.45 -19.83 11.18
C TRP A 750 -29.43 -18.80 11.75
N GLY A 751 -30.52 -19.22 12.40
CA GLY A 751 -31.56 -18.33 12.90
C GLY A 751 -31.03 -17.28 13.86
N ARG A 752 -30.12 -17.66 14.75
CA ARG A 752 -29.43 -16.73 15.65
C ARG A 752 -28.67 -15.64 14.87
N ASP A 753 -27.72 -16.03 14.04
CA ASP A 753 -26.88 -15.09 13.26
C ASP A 753 -27.73 -14.24 12.32
N THR A 754 -28.72 -14.86 11.67
CA THR A 754 -29.67 -14.18 10.78
C THR A 754 -30.36 -13.03 11.50
N PHE A 755 -30.93 -13.26 12.69
CA PHE A 755 -31.73 -12.24 13.38
C PHE A 755 -30.93 -11.28 14.25
N ILE A 756 -29.65 -11.58 14.53
CA ILE A 756 -28.70 -10.56 15.01
C ILE A 756 -28.29 -9.64 13.86
N ALA A 757 -28.02 -10.20 12.68
CA ALA A 757 -27.47 -9.47 11.55
C ALA A 757 -28.51 -8.75 10.68
N LEU A 758 -29.79 -9.18 10.71
CA LEU A 758 -30.86 -8.65 9.86
C LEU A 758 -31.05 -7.13 9.99
N PRO A 759 -31.06 -6.51 11.18
CA PRO A 759 -31.16 -5.06 11.29
C PRO A 759 -30.04 -4.31 10.56
N GLY A 760 -28.79 -4.75 10.73
CA GLY A 760 -27.63 -4.13 10.10
C GLY A 760 -27.57 -4.37 8.58
N ASN A 761 -27.74 -5.61 8.15
CA ASN A 761 -27.57 -5.99 6.75
C ASN A 761 -28.79 -5.66 5.88
N LEU A 762 -30.02 -5.64 6.43
CA LEU A 762 -31.23 -5.50 5.61
C LEU A 762 -32.11 -4.31 5.99
N LEU A 763 -32.12 -3.83 7.24
CA LEU A 763 -32.98 -2.68 7.61
C LEU A 763 -32.26 -1.36 7.38
N ILE A 764 -31.05 -1.19 7.93
CA ILE A 764 -30.25 0.04 7.73
C ILE A 764 -29.94 0.28 6.25
N THR A 765 -29.77 -0.79 5.49
CA THR A 765 -29.53 -0.76 4.04
C THR A 765 -30.81 -0.63 3.20
N GLY A 766 -32.00 -0.58 3.80
CA GLY A 766 -33.27 -0.40 3.08
C GLY A 766 -33.82 -1.64 2.35
N ARG A 767 -33.26 -2.83 2.57
CA ARG A 767 -33.68 -4.12 1.96
C ARG A 767 -34.89 -4.74 2.67
N TYR A 768 -35.94 -3.95 2.89
CA TYR A 768 -37.10 -4.34 3.71
C TYR A 768 -37.87 -5.55 3.14
N ASN A 769 -37.97 -5.71 1.83
CA ASN A 769 -38.69 -6.84 1.23
C ASN A 769 -38.01 -8.18 1.57
N GLU A 770 -36.69 -8.23 1.48
CA GLU A 770 -35.91 -9.43 1.81
C GLU A 770 -35.97 -9.72 3.31
N ALA A 771 -35.88 -8.70 4.17
CA ALA A 771 -36.03 -8.84 5.61
C ALA A 771 -37.40 -9.46 5.97
N ARG A 772 -38.48 -8.97 5.36
CA ARG A 772 -39.83 -9.49 5.52
C ARG A 772 -39.93 -10.96 5.12
N TRP A 773 -39.39 -11.34 3.96
CA TRP A 773 -39.41 -12.72 3.48
C TRP A 773 -38.65 -13.67 4.42
N ILE A 774 -37.48 -13.27 4.91
CA ILE A 774 -36.69 -14.07 5.87
C ILE A 774 -37.45 -14.25 7.19
N ILE A 775 -38.02 -13.17 7.74
CA ILE A 775 -38.82 -13.22 8.97
C ILE A 775 -39.95 -14.24 8.83
N LEU A 776 -40.71 -14.17 7.73
CA LEU A 776 -41.87 -15.04 7.48
C LEU A 776 -41.46 -16.49 7.19
N ALA A 777 -40.34 -16.71 6.51
CA ALA A 777 -39.84 -18.05 6.22
C ALA A 777 -39.46 -18.80 7.51
N PHE A 778 -38.73 -18.15 8.42
CA PHE A 778 -38.43 -18.72 9.74
C PHE A 778 -39.70 -18.89 10.59
N ALA A 779 -40.67 -17.97 10.51
CA ALA A 779 -41.97 -18.12 11.17
C ALA A 779 -42.70 -19.40 10.75
N GLY A 780 -42.59 -19.78 9.46
CA GLY A 780 -43.16 -21.02 8.93
C GLY A 780 -42.60 -22.27 9.60
N THR A 781 -41.40 -22.20 10.19
CA THR A 781 -40.72 -23.30 10.86
C THR A 781 -40.97 -23.36 12.37
N LEU A 782 -41.54 -22.31 13.00
CA LEU A 782 -41.71 -22.23 14.46
C LEU A 782 -42.29 -23.53 15.03
N ARG A 783 -41.60 -24.11 16.02
CA ARG A 783 -41.99 -25.36 16.70
C ARG A 783 -41.54 -25.33 18.16
N HIS A 784 -42.29 -25.96 19.07
CA HIS A 784 -41.98 -25.95 20.51
C HIS A 784 -41.94 -24.55 21.12
N GLY A 785 -42.51 -23.55 20.44
CA GLY A 785 -42.36 -22.13 20.81
C GLY A 785 -41.03 -21.49 20.38
N LEU A 786 -40.19 -22.20 19.63
CA LEU A 786 -38.84 -21.80 19.24
C LEU A 786 -38.69 -21.59 17.73
N ILE A 787 -37.73 -20.74 17.37
CA ILE A 787 -37.17 -20.62 16.01
C ILE A 787 -35.92 -21.51 15.94
N PRO A 788 -35.70 -22.24 14.83
CA PRO A 788 -34.56 -23.14 14.74
C PRO A 788 -33.23 -22.38 14.69
N ASN A 789 -32.16 -23.01 15.20
CA ASN A 789 -30.81 -22.49 14.99
C ASN A 789 -30.39 -22.79 13.55
N LEU A 790 -30.31 -24.07 13.18
CA LEU A 790 -30.03 -24.50 11.81
C LEU A 790 -31.33 -24.50 11.00
N LEU A 791 -31.40 -23.78 9.88
CA LEU A 791 -32.62 -23.72 9.06
C LEU A 791 -32.77 -24.91 8.09
N ASP A 792 -31.74 -25.22 7.30
CA ASP A 792 -31.72 -26.27 6.26
C ASP A 792 -33.04 -26.39 5.44
N GLY A 793 -33.45 -25.28 4.82
CA GLY A 793 -34.70 -25.19 4.04
C GLY A 793 -36.00 -25.40 4.82
N GLY A 794 -35.92 -25.51 6.15
CA GLY A 794 -37.03 -25.74 7.09
C GLY A 794 -37.36 -27.21 7.36
N LEU A 795 -37.05 -28.12 6.45
CA LEU A 795 -37.45 -29.54 6.56
C LEU A 795 -36.58 -30.33 7.55
N LYS A 796 -35.30 -29.97 7.64
CA LYS A 796 -34.30 -30.58 8.53
C LYS A 796 -33.80 -29.58 9.57
N ALA A 797 -34.62 -28.57 9.86
CA ALA A 797 -34.30 -27.53 10.82
C ALA A 797 -34.07 -28.11 12.23
N ARG A 798 -33.09 -27.56 12.96
CA ARG A 798 -32.73 -28.01 14.31
C ARG A 798 -33.10 -26.98 15.36
N PHE A 799 -33.78 -27.42 16.41
CA PHE A 799 -34.32 -26.58 17.50
C PHE A 799 -33.52 -26.76 18.79
N ASN A 800 -32.20 -26.58 18.70
CA ASN A 800 -31.26 -26.70 19.81
C ASN A 800 -30.86 -25.35 20.42
N CYS A 801 -31.49 -24.26 20.00
CA CYS A 801 -31.26 -22.93 20.53
C CYS A 801 -32.53 -22.36 21.17
N ARG A 802 -32.34 -21.58 22.24
CA ARG A 802 -33.41 -20.90 22.98
C ARG A 802 -33.37 -19.37 22.81
N ASP A 803 -32.31 -18.84 22.21
CA ASP A 803 -32.10 -17.41 21.98
C ASP A 803 -32.63 -16.92 20.63
N ALA A 804 -32.58 -17.73 19.57
CA ALA A 804 -32.97 -17.31 18.22
C ALA A 804 -34.43 -16.80 18.12
N ILE A 805 -35.36 -17.36 18.90
CA ILE A 805 -36.75 -16.86 18.98
C ILE A 805 -36.81 -15.41 19.46
N TRP A 806 -35.99 -15.04 20.45
CA TRP A 806 -35.98 -13.71 21.03
C TRP A 806 -35.28 -12.70 20.11
N PHE A 807 -34.21 -13.11 19.43
CA PHE A 807 -33.61 -12.31 18.36
C PHE A 807 -34.57 -12.13 17.17
N TRP A 808 -35.34 -13.15 16.80
CA TRP A 808 -36.37 -13.05 15.77
C TRP A 808 -37.47 -12.06 16.13
N LEU A 809 -37.99 -12.11 17.36
CA LEU A 809 -38.99 -11.16 17.87
C LEU A 809 -38.44 -9.73 17.89
N HIS A 810 -37.19 -9.55 18.34
CA HIS A 810 -36.53 -8.24 18.31
C HIS A 810 -36.29 -7.73 16.88
N SER A 811 -35.93 -8.61 15.95
CA SER A 811 -35.83 -8.28 14.52
C SER A 811 -37.17 -7.82 13.94
N ILE A 812 -38.29 -8.43 14.35
CA ILE A 812 -39.64 -7.96 13.95
C ILE A 812 -39.93 -6.58 14.54
N GLN A 813 -39.61 -6.35 15.81
CA GLN A 813 -39.73 -5.01 16.42
C GLN A 813 -38.95 -3.96 15.61
N LYS A 814 -37.68 -4.25 15.26
CA LYS A 814 -36.86 -3.34 14.45
C LYS A 814 -37.44 -3.17 13.04
N TYR A 815 -37.92 -4.23 12.40
CA TYR A 815 -38.60 -4.16 11.10
C TYR A 815 -39.82 -3.23 11.16
N VAL A 816 -40.71 -3.42 12.13
CA VAL A 816 -41.93 -2.61 12.29
C VAL A 816 -41.60 -1.14 12.54
N THR A 817 -40.48 -0.87 13.22
CA THR A 817 -40.03 0.49 13.53
C THR A 817 -39.38 1.19 12.34
N MET A 818 -38.60 0.46 11.53
CA MET A 818 -37.76 1.03 10.47
C MET A 818 -38.39 0.97 9.08
N ALA A 819 -39.15 -0.07 8.77
CA ALA A 819 -39.77 -0.24 7.46
C ALA A 819 -41.01 0.66 7.30
N PRO A 820 -41.21 1.28 6.13
CA PRO A 820 -42.45 2.01 5.83
C PRO A 820 -43.67 1.10 6.00
N GLU A 821 -44.67 1.54 6.78
CA GLU A 821 -45.84 0.73 7.13
C GLU A 821 -45.49 -0.66 7.69
N GLY A 822 -44.35 -0.80 8.37
CA GLY A 822 -43.80 -2.10 8.77
C GLY A 822 -44.72 -2.95 9.65
N HIS A 823 -45.64 -2.32 10.39
CA HIS A 823 -46.65 -3.00 11.21
C HIS A 823 -47.61 -3.90 10.41
N LEU A 824 -47.75 -3.69 9.09
CA LEU A 824 -48.58 -4.55 8.24
C LEU A 824 -48.07 -5.99 8.18
N ILE A 825 -46.79 -6.23 8.49
CA ILE A 825 -46.22 -7.59 8.54
C ILE A 825 -46.97 -8.51 9.51
N PHE A 826 -47.60 -7.97 10.56
CA PHE A 826 -48.42 -8.77 11.48
C PHE A 826 -49.58 -9.48 10.81
N LYS A 827 -50.08 -8.93 9.70
CA LYS A 827 -51.20 -9.48 8.92
C LYS A 827 -50.73 -10.34 7.74
N ASP A 828 -49.43 -10.53 7.58
CA ASP A 828 -48.91 -11.44 6.56
C ASP A 828 -49.19 -12.90 6.92
N LYS A 829 -49.55 -13.67 5.89
CA LYS A 829 -49.78 -15.10 6.01
C LYS A 829 -48.46 -15.84 6.02
N VAL A 830 -48.21 -16.50 7.14
CA VAL A 830 -47.13 -17.47 7.32
C VAL A 830 -47.67 -18.84 6.97
N SER A 831 -47.05 -19.48 5.96
CA SER A 831 -47.35 -20.87 5.65
C SER A 831 -46.66 -21.78 6.67
N ARG A 832 -47.43 -22.35 7.60
CA ARG A 832 -46.91 -23.20 8.68
C ARG A 832 -46.48 -24.56 8.10
N LEU A 833 -45.16 -24.76 8.03
CA LEU A 833 -44.57 -26.03 7.63
C LEU A 833 -44.93 -27.13 8.64
N TYR A 834 -44.99 -26.77 9.92
CA TYR A 834 -45.39 -27.66 11.02
C TYR A 834 -46.50 -27.01 11.87
N PRO A 835 -47.79 -27.28 11.58
CA PRO A 835 -48.90 -26.70 12.35
C PRO A 835 -48.93 -27.14 13.83
N LYS A 836 -48.33 -28.28 14.16
CA LYS A 836 -48.15 -28.80 15.52
C LYS A 836 -46.76 -29.43 15.66
N ASP A 837 -46.28 -29.61 16.88
CA ASP A 837 -44.94 -30.13 17.16
C ASP A 837 -44.68 -31.50 16.51
N ASP A 838 -45.65 -32.41 16.58
CA ASP A 838 -45.55 -33.76 16.03
C ASP A 838 -46.05 -33.89 14.59
N SER A 839 -46.40 -32.78 13.94
CA SER A 839 -46.94 -32.81 12.58
C SER A 839 -45.88 -33.18 11.53
N SER A 840 -46.32 -33.81 10.45
CA SER A 840 -45.52 -33.95 9.23
C SER A 840 -45.45 -32.62 8.48
N PRO A 841 -44.40 -32.37 7.68
CA PRO A 841 -44.28 -31.14 6.89
C PRO A 841 -45.50 -30.96 5.96
N GLN A 842 -46.07 -29.75 5.94
CA GLN A 842 -47.22 -29.42 5.10
C GLN A 842 -46.80 -28.63 3.86
N LYS A 843 -47.60 -28.76 2.78
CA LYS A 843 -47.38 -27.98 1.55
C LYS A 843 -47.67 -26.49 1.76
N PRO A 844 -47.01 -25.58 1.03
CA PRO A 844 -47.25 -24.15 1.13
C PRO A 844 -48.72 -23.76 0.94
N GLY A 845 -49.25 -22.88 1.78
CA GLY A 845 -50.64 -22.40 1.71
C GLY A 845 -51.69 -23.36 2.28
N LYS A 846 -51.33 -24.61 2.64
CA LYS A 846 -52.28 -25.56 3.23
C LYS A 846 -52.71 -25.17 4.64
N TYR A 847 -51.79 -24.61 5.41
CA TYR A 847 -52.02 -24.09 6.76
C TYR A 847 -51.40 -22.71 6.86
N ASP A 848 -52.14 -21.70 6.44
CA ASP A 848 -51.74 -20.31 6.63
C ASP A 848 -52.22 -19.78 7.98
N GLN A 849 -51.34 -19.07 8.66
CA GLN A 849 -51.60 -18.40 9.93
C GLN A 849 -51.05 -16.98 9.84
N LEU A 850 -51.71 -15.99 10.45
CA LEU A 850 -51.17 -14.63 10.48
C LEU A 850 -49.90 -14.61 11.33
N LEU A 851 -48.91 -13.80 10.94
CA LEU A 851 -47.67 -13.66 11.72
C LEU A 851 -47.97 -13.30 13.19
N GLU A 852 -48.96 -12.43 13.45
CA GLU A 852 -49.34 -12.08 14.82
C GLU A 852 -49.80 -13.29 15.66
N ASP A 853 -50.47 -14.26 15.03
CA ASP A 853 -50.91 -15.49 15.70
C ASP A 853 -49.72 -16.44 15.93
N VAL A 854 -48.72 -16.44 15.04
CA VAL A 854 -47.46 -17.22 15.22
C VAL A 854 -46.63 -16.65 16.36
N ILE A 855 -46.52 -15.32 16.45
CA ILE A 855 -45.87 -14.63 17.59
C ILE A 855 -46.58 -14.98 18.90
N GLN A 856 -47.92 -14.91 18.90
CA GLN A 856 -48.72 -15.26 20.07
C GLN A 856 -48.52 -16.73 20.46
N GLU A 857 -48.47 -17.66 19.49
CA GLU A 857 -48.16 -19.06 19.75
C GLU A 857 -46.81 -19.19 20.48
N ALA A 858 -45.76 -18.53 19.99
CA ALA A 858 -44.43 -18.60 20.60
C ALA A 858 -44.44 -18.14 22.07
N LEU A 859 -44.98 -16.95 22.35
CA LEU A 859 -45.06 -16.39 23.71
C LEU A 859 -45.92 -17.28 24.62
N GLN A 860 -47.05 -17.76 24.10
CA GLN A 860 -47.96 -18.61 24.85
C GLN A 860 -47.33 -19.96 25.23
N ARG A 861 -46.51 -20.54 24.35
CA ARG A 861 -45.75 -21.77 24.62
C ARG A 861 -44.70 -21.54 25.70
N HIS A 862 -43.91 -20.46 25.60
CA HIS A 862 -42.94 -20.09 26.64
C HIS A 862 -43.61 -19.87 28.00
N PHE A 863 -44.75 -19.17 28.03
CA PHE A 863 -45.47 -18.89 29.28
C PHE A 863 -46.12 -20.15 29.89
N GLN A 864 -46.63 -21.07 29.05
CA GLN A 864 -47.13 -22.37 29.50
C GLN A 864 -46.02 -23.24 30.08
N GLY A 865 -44.81 -23.15 29.53
CA GLY A 865 -43.69 -24.05 29.80
C GLY A 865 -43.75 -25.26 28.86
N VAL A 866 -42.63 -25.55 28.20
CA VAL A 866 -42.52 -26.67 27.25
C VAL A 866 -41.34 -27.55 27.64
N GLN A 867 -41.59 -28.86 27.68
CA GLN A 867 -40.56 -29.88 27.77
C GLN A 867 -40.65 -30.74 26.52
N PHE A 868 -39.53 -30.91 25.82
CA PHE A 868 -39.49 -31.70 24.60
C PHE A 868 -38.11 -32.34 24.43
N ARG A 869 -38.07 -33.45 23.70
CA ARG A 869 -36.84 -34.06 23.21
C ARG A 869 -36.65 -33.66 21.75
N GLU A 870 -35.43 -33.27 21.36
CA GLU A 870 -35.14 -32.89 19.97
C GLU A 870 -35.62 -33.98 18.99
N ARG A 871 -36.34 -33.56 17.94
CA ARG A 871 -36.84 -34.47 16.92
C ARG A 871 -35.66 -35.13 16.22
N ASN A 872 -35.71 -36.46 16.09
CA ASN A 872 -34.61 -37.27 15.57
C ASN A 872 -33.34 -37.20 16.45
N ALA A 873 -33.46 -37.09 17.78
CA ALA A 873 -32.32 -37.17 18.71
C ALA A 873 -31.44 -38.41 18.48
N GLY A 874 -30.13 -38.23 18.57
CA GLY A 874 -29.10 -39.26 18.32
C GLY A 874 -28.01 -38.78 17.35
N PHE A 875 -27.08 -39.68 17.02
CA PHE A 875 -25.89 -39.40 16.20
C PHE A 875 -26.18 -38.82 14.81
N GLN A 876 -27.40 -39.02 14.30
CA GLN A 876 -27.84 -38.49 13.01
C GLN A 876 -28.01 -36.96 12.97
N ILE A 877 -28.20 -36.29 14.12
CA ILE A 877 -28.32 -34.83 14.18
C ILE A 877 -27.21 -34.16 15.01
N ASP A 878 -26.52 -34.92 15.87
CA ASP A 878 -25.39 -34.45 16.65
C ASP A 878 -24.47 -35.62 17.01
N LEU A 879 -23.21 -35.57 16.56
CA LEU A 879 -22.22 -36.62 16.79
C LEU A 879 -21.63 -36.61 18.21
N GLU A 880 -21.72 -35.48 18.90
CA GLU A 880 -20.96 -35.22 20.12
C GLU A 880 -21.85 -35.16 21.35
N MET A 881 -23.07 -34.64 21.23
CA MET A 881 -24.01 -34.41 22.33
C MET A 881 -24.40 -35.71 23.07
N SER A 882 -24.48 -35.64 24.40
CA SER A 882 -24.95 -36.75 25.24
C SER A 882 -26.47 -36.98 25.10
N GLU A 883 -26.94 -38.14 25.55
CA GLU A 883 -28.37 -38.49 25.48
C GLU A 883 -29.28 -37.47 26.20
N ASP A 884 -28.81 -36.93 27.32
CA ASP A 884 -29.51 -35.92 28.11
C ASP A 884 -29.51 -34.53 27.47
N GLY A 885 -28.51 -34.23 26.63
CA GLY A 885 -28.40 -32.94 25.95
C GLY A 885 -29.55 -32.66 24.98
N PHE A 886 -30.17 -33.71 24.42
CA PHE A 886 -31.32 -33.59 23.51
C PHE A 886 -32.63 -33.21 24.23
N ASN A 887 -32.68 -33.31 25.55
CA ASN A 887 -33.86 -32.96 26.34
C ASN A 887 -33.82 -31.46 26.68
N ASN A 888 -34.88 -30.76 26.30
CA ASN A 888 -35.00 -29.32 26.48
C ASN A 888 -36.20 -28.99 27.36
N SER A 889 -36.00 -28.04 28.26
CA SER A 889 -37.04 -27.44 29.09
C SER A 889 -36.93 -25.92 28.97
N ILE A 890 -38.04 -25.26 28.67
CA ILE A 890 -38.15 -23.81 28.59
C ILE A 890 -39.41 -23.36 29.34
N GLY A 891 -39.36 -22.19 29.96
CA GLY A 891 -40.49 -21.66 30.71
C GLY A 891 -40.29 -20.24 31.17
N VAL A 892 -41.23 -19.78 31.99
CA VAL A 892 -41.21 -18.46 32.65
C VAL A 892 -41.31 -18.68 34.14
N ASP A 893 -40.37 -18.10 34.89
CA ASP A 893 -40.42 -18.09 36.35
C ASP A 893 -41.55 -17.16 36.78
N LEU A 894 -42.58 -17.71 37.42
CA LEU A 894 -43.76 -16.94 37.82
C LEU A 894 -43.48 -15.95 38.95
N GLU A 895 -42.34 -16.03 39.64
CA GLU A 895 -41.94 -15.09 40.68
C GLU A 895 -41.26 -13.85 40.08
N THR A 896 -40.34 -14.05 39.13
CA THR A 896 -39.50 -12.99 38.56
C THR A 896 -39.96 -12.50 37.19
N GLY A 897 -40.77 -13.29 36.50
CA GLY A 897 -41.09 -13.08 35.08
C GLY A 897 -39.98 -13.46 34.12
N PHE A 898 -38.82 -13.94 34.58
CA PHE A 898 -37.71 -14.27 33.70
C PHE A 898 -37.99 -15.54 32.89
N VAL A 899 -37.63 -15.49 31.61
CA VAL A 899 -37.58 -16.69 30.77
C VAL A 899 -36.37 -17.52 31.19
N TYR A 900 -36.57 -18.82 31.40
CA TYR A 900 -35.51 -19.77 31.70
C TYR A 900 -35.52 -20.93 30.72
N GLY A 901 -34.40 -21.63 30.61
CA GLY A 901 -34.35 -22.92 29.94
C GLY A 901 -32.95 -23.48 29.75
N GLY A 902 -32.88 -24.66 29.14
CA GLY A 902 -31.63 -25.41 28.95
C GLY A 902 -31.30 -26.34 30.12
N THR A 903 -30.16 -27.05 30.00
CA THR A 903 -29.61 -27.93 31.02
C THR A 903 -28.08 -27.82 31.02
N ILE A 904 -27.42 -28.38 32.04
CA ILE A 904 -25.96 -28.51 32.07
C ILE A 904 -25.38 -29.33 30.89
N HIS A 905 -26.23 -30.08 30.18
CA HIS A 905 -25.84 -30.97 29.08
C HIS A 905 -26.10 -30.37 27.69
N ASN A 906 -26.60 -29.14 27.58
CA ASN A 906 -26.90 -28.54 26.28
C ASN A 906 -26.36 -27.11 26.10
N CYS A 907 -26.49 -26.61 24.87
CA CYS A 907 -25.89 -25.38 24.36
C CYS A 907 -26.96 -24.45 23.77
N GLY A 908 -27.95 -24.05 24.57
CA GLY A 908 -29.10 -23.29 24.06
C GLY A 908 -28.82 -21.83 23.64
N THR A 909 -27.68 -21.25 24.01
CA THR A 909 -27.33 -19.84 23.74
C THR A 909 -26.15 -19.72 22.79
N TRP A 910 -25.89 -18.55 22.22
CA TRP A 910 -24.80 -18.31 21.25
C TRP A 910 -23.40 -18.75 21.65
N MET A 911 -23.11 -18.83 22.96
CA MET A 911 -21.93 -19.53 23.46
C MET A 911 -22.17 -21.05 23.45
N ASP A 912 -22.24 -21.65 22.25
CA ASP A 912 -22.80 -23.00 22.03
C ASP A 912 -21.77 -24.13 21.80
N LYS A 913 -20.52 -23.96 22.23
CA LYS A 913 -19.50 -24.97 21.99
C LYS A 913 -19.77 -26.28 22.74
N MET A 914 -20.25 -27.30 22.02
CA MET A 914 -20.26 -28.69 22.48
C MET A 914 -18.84 -29.28 22.39
N GLY A 915 -18.34 -29.82 23.51
CA GLY A 915 -17.04 -30.45 23.54
C GLY A 915 -16.99 -31.74 22.73
N SER A 916 -15.89 -31.96 22.00
CA SER A 916 -15.73 -33.10 21.07
C SER A 916 -14.42 -33.89 21.27
N SER A 917 -13.55 -33.49 22.21
CA SER A 917 -12.27 -34.17 22.44
C SER A 917 -12.43 -35.34 23.41
N GLU A 918 -12.24 -36.56 22.89
CA GLU A 918 -12.15 -37.77 23.72
C GLU A 918 -10.89 -37.77 24.57
N LEU A 919 -9.74 -37.39 23.98
CA LEU A 919 -8.45 -37.35 24.67
C LEU A 919 -8.45 -36.40 25.87
N ALA A 920 -9.14 -35.26 25.75
CA ALA A 920 -9.29 -34.32 26.86
C ALA A 920 -10.44 -34.68 27.82
N GLY A 921 -11.22 -35.72 27.53
CA GLY A 921 -12.39 -36.11 28.33
C GLY A 921 -13.55 -35.10 28.30
N THR A 922 -13.63 -34.28 27.24
CA THR A 922 -14.64 -33.22 27.07
C THR A 922 -15.73 -33.56 26.06
N LYS A 923 -15.67 -34.72 25.40
CA LYS A 923 -16.71 -35.16 24.45
C LYS A 923 -18.09 -35.19 25.12
N GLY A 924 -19.07 -34.56 24.47
CA GLY A 924 -20.45 -34.46 24.95
C GLY A 924 -20.67 -33.59 26.18
N LYS A 925 -19.64 -32.82 26.59
CA LYS A 925 -19.74 -31.85 27.67
C LYS A 925 -19.73 -30.43 27.08
N PRO A 926 -20.82 -29.66 27.22
CA PRO A 926 -20.83 -28.24 26.87
C PRO A 926 -19.70 -27.50 27.56
N ALA A 927 -18.95 -26.67 26.83
CA ALA A 927 -17.95 -25.80 27.43
C ALA A 927 -18.60 -24.65 28.24
N THR A 928 -19.74 -24.17 27.74
CA THR A 928 -20.46 -23.02 28.27
C THR A 928 -21.97 -23.28 28.31
N PRO A 929 -22.44 -24.28 29.09
CA PRO A 929 -23.87 -24.41 29.33
C PRO A 929 -24.34 -23.16 30.06
N ARG A 930 -25.28 -22.44 29.45
CA ARG A 930 -25.91 -21.25 30.03
C ARG A 930 -27.39 -21.55 30.23
N ASP A 931 -27.66 -22.49 31.11
CA ASP A 931 -29.00 -22.86 31.51
C ASP A 931 -29.56 -21.87 32.55
N GLY A 932 -30.86 -21.98 32.86
CA GLY A 932 -31.56 -20.97 33.65
C GLY A 932 -31.87 -19.71 32.83
N SER A 933 -31.87 -18.54 33.47
CA SER A 933 -32.23 -17.27 32.83
C SER A 933 -30.99 -16.53 32.34
N ALA A 934 -30.70 -16.60 31.04
CA ALA A 934 -29.58 -15.85 30.45
C ALA A 934 -29.96 -14.37 30.27
N VAL A 935 -29.01 -13.49 30.58
CA VAL A 935 -29.24 -12.04 30.66
C VAL A 935 -29.79 -11.43 29.37
N GLU A 936 -29.27 -11.83 28.20
CA GLU A 936 -29.71 -11.30 26.91
C GLU A 936 -31.13 -11.75 26.54
N ILE A 937 -31.51 -12.99 26.89
CA ILE A 937 -32.85 -13.52 26.63
C ILE A 937 -33.89 -12.80 27.48
N VAL A 938 -33.57 -12.52 28.75
CA VAL A 938 -34.47 -11.75 29.63
C VAL A 938 -34.63 -10.32 29.12
N GLY A 939 -33.54 -9.67 28.70
CA GLY A 939 -33.59 -8.33 28.09
C GLY A 939 -34.43 -8.29 26.81
N LEU A 940 -34.20 -9.22 25.88
CA LEU A 940 -34.96 -9.33 24.63
C LEU A 940 -36.45 -9.66 24.89
N CYS A 941 -36.74 -10.48 25.91
CA CYS A 941 -38.12 -10.76 26.34
C CYS A 941 -38.82 -9.48 26.83
N LYS A 942 -38.18 -8.72 27.74
CA LYS A 942 -38.70 -7.42 28.21
C LYS A 942 -38.99 -6.48 27.03
N ALA A 943 -38.03 -6.34 26.12
CA ALA A 943 -38.16 -5.49 24.93
C ALA A 943 -39.33 -5.91 24.04
N THR A 944 -39.50 -7.22 23.83
CA THR A 944 -40.60 -7.79 23.04
C THR A 944 -41.97 -7.51 23.69
N LEU A 945 -42.10 -7.75 25.00
CA LEU A 945 -43.35 -7.54 25.72
C LEU A 945 -43.76 -6.05 25.72
N ARG A 946 -42.80 -5.15 25.96
CA ARG A 946 -42.98 -3.70 25.85
C ARG A 946 -43.50 -3.32 24.47
N PHE A 947 -42.84 -3.82 23.42
CA PHE A 947 -43.20 -3.55 22.03
C PHE A 947 -44.61 -4.05 21.68
N LEU A 948 -44.95 -5.30 21.99
CA LEU A 948 -46.25 -5.86 21.65
C LEU A 948 -47.39 -5.21 22.46
N GLY A 949 -47.13 -4.87 23.73
CA GLY A 949 -48.07 -4.09 24.54
C GLY A 949 -48.39 -2.74 23.90
N GLN A 950 -47.37 -2.02 23.43
CA GLN A 950 -47.57 -0.77 22.69
C GLN A 950 -48.35 -0.99 21.38
N MET A 951 -48.00 -2.00 20.57
CA MET A 951 -48.70 -2.28 19.31
C MET A 951 -50.17 -2.67 19.52
N TYR A 952 -50.50 -3.30 20.65
CA TYR A 952 -51.89 -3.56 21.03
C TYR A 952 -52.66 -2.27 21.33
N HIS A 953 -52.08 -1.36 22.12
CA HIS A 953 -52.71 -0.05 22.41
C HIS A 953 -52.93 0.79 21.16
N GLU A 954 -52.00 0.71 20.21
CA GLU A 954 -52.12 1.34 18.89
C GLU A 954 -53.07 0.59 17.93
N LYS A 955 -53.70 -0.51 18.37
CA LYS A 955 -54.60 -1.37 17.59
C LYS A 955 -53.96 -2.01 16.36
N LYS A 956 -52.63 -2.13 16.34
CA LYS A 956 -51.84 -2.76 15.27
C LYS A 956 -51.62 -4.26 15.53
N TYR A 957 -51.67 -4.69 16.79
CA TYR A 957 -51.51 -6.09 17.21
C TYR A 957 -52.76 -6.59 17.95
N LYS A 958 -53.16 -7.85 17.71
CA LYS A 958 -54.44 -8.40 18.20
C LYS A 958 -54.46 -8.77 19.69
N TYR A 959 -53.35 -9.26 20.25
CA TYR A 959 -53.30 -9.86 21.59
C TYR A 959 -52.68 -8.92 22.62
N ASN A 960 -53.03 -9.08 23.91
CA ASN A 960 -52.41 -8.33 25.01
C ASN A 960 -52.08 -9.19 26.25
N TYR A 961 -52.24 -10.51 26.18
CA TYR A 961 -52.02 -11.40 27.31
C TYR A 961 -51.54 -12.79 26.89
N VAL A 962 -50.99 -13.52 27.87
CA VAL A 962 -50.71 -14.96 27.83
C VAL A 962 -51.35 -15.65 29.03
N GLU A 963 -51.69 -16.94 28.88
CA GLU A 963 -52.30 -17.71 29.97
C GLU A 963 -51.67 -19.10 30.14
N ARG A 964 -51.30 -19.47 31.37
CA ARG A 964 -50.77 -20.79 31.70
C ARG A 964 -51.83 -21.57 32.46
N LYS A 965 -52.01 -22.85 32.10
CA LYS A 965 -52.79 -23.81 32.90
C LYS A 965 -51.85 -24.74 33.63
N ASP A 966 -51.97 -24.81 34.96
CA ASP A 966 -51.20 -25.78 35.76
C ASP A 966 -51.84 -27.18 35.75
N ASP A 967 -51.15 -28.17 36.31
CA ASP A 967 -51.59 -29.57 36.36
C ASP A 967 -52.86 -29.76 37.21
N THR A 968 -53.19 -28.79 38.07
CA THR A 968 -54.41 -28.77 38.89
C THR A 968 -55.58 -28.07 38.19
N GLY A 969 -55.36 -27.51 36.99
CA GLY A 969 -56.34 -26.81 36.19
C GLY A 969 -56.47 -25.31 36.48
N ASN A 970 -55.65 -24.73 37.38
CA ASN A 970 -55.68 -23.28 37.63
C ASN A 970 -55.09 -22.53 36.45
N VAL A 971 -55.74 -21.42 36.09
CA VAL A 971 -55.32 -20.55 34.99
C VAL A 971 -54.64 -19.30 35.54
N THR A 972 -53.35 -19.14 35.25
CA THR A 972 -52.62 -17.90 35.49
C THR A 972 -52.60 -17.07 34.22
N LYS A 973 -53.11 -15.84 34.25
CA LYS A 973 -53.20 -14.97 33.07
C LYS A 973 -52.48 -13.65 33.32
N TRP A 974 -51.50 -13.32 32.48
CA TRP A 974 -50.73 -12.08 32.57
C TRP A 974 -50.89 -11.26 31.30
N THR A 975 -51.14 -9.96 31.45
CA THR A 975 -51.01 -9.03 30.32
C THR A 975 -49.53 -8.85 29.96
N PHE A 976 -49.24 -8.44 28.73
CA PHE A 976 -47.86 -8.15 28.33
C PHE A 976 -47.23 -7.05 29.19
N GLU A 977 -47.99 -6.00 29.54
CA GLU A 977 -47.54 -4.95 30.45
C GLU A 977 -47.24 -5.48 31.86
N PHE A 978 -48.08 -6.36 32.40
CA PHE A 978 -47.84 -6.92 33.72
C PHE A 978 -46.59 -7.81 33.71
N TRP A 979 -46.41 -8.64 32.68
CA TRP A 979 -45.23 -9.48 32.55
C TRP A 979 -43.95 -8.65 32.38
N GLU A 980 -43.98 -7.65 31.51
CA GLU A 980 -42.88 -6.70 31.31
C GLU A 980 -42.50 -5.98 32.61
N LYS A 981 -43.50 -5.47 33.35
CA LYS A 981 -43.28 -4.79 34.62
C LYS A 981 -42.68 -5.71 35.66
N LYS A 982 -43.10 -6.97 35.68
CA LYS A 982 -42.55 -7.98 36.59
C LYS A 982 -41.07 -8.28 36.33
N ILE A 983 -40.67 -8.34 35.06
CA ILE A 983 -39.25 -8.44 34.69
C ILE A 983 -38.52 -7.18 35.15
N GLU A 984 -39.07 -5.99 34.88
CA GLU A 984 -38.45 -4.72 35.30
C GLU A 984 -38.18 -4.65 36.80
N ASP A 985 -39.18 -4.99 37.62
CA ASP A 985 -39.07 -4.95 39.08
C ASP A 985 -38.11 -6.02 39.64
N SER A 986 -37.85 -7.07 38.87
CA SER A 986 -37.01 -8.20 39.28
C SER A 986 -35.58 -8.13 38.72
N PHE A 987 -35.36 -7.52 37.55
CA PHE A 987 -34.12 -7.62 36.78
C PHE A 987 -32.91 -7.17 37.59
N GLU A 988 -32.91 -5.91 38.04
CA GLU A 988 -31.81 -5.34 38.79
C GLU A 988 -31.56 -6.13 40.08
N LYS A 989 -32.62 -6.48 40.81
CA LYS A 989 -32.56 -7.23 42.07
C LYS A 989 -31.79 -8.55 41.94
N TYR A 990 -31.99 -9.28 40.85
CA TYR A 990 -31.43 -10.63 40.69
C TYR A 990 -30.16 -10.69 39.84
N PHE A 991 -30.00 -9.80 38.85
CA PHE A 991 -28.83 -9.76 37.97
C PHE A 991 -27.72 -8.83 38.45
N TRP A 992 -27.99 -7.77 39.21
CA TRP A 992 -26.92 -6.88 39.69
C TRP A 992 -26.11 -7.53 40.82
N ILE A 993 -24.78 -7.41 40.73
CA ILE A 993 -23.86 -7.77 41.82
C ILE A 993 -23.33 -6.49 42.46
N SER A 994 -23.78 -6.22 43.69
CA SER A 994 -23.34 -5.07 44.49
C SER A 994 -21.82 -5.07 44.73
N GLU A 995 -21.23 -3.87 44.84
CA GLU A 995 -19.84 -3.66 45.24
C GLU A 995 -19.52 -4.24 46.63
N HIS A 996 -20.52 -4.32 47.50
CA HIS A 996 -20.42 -4.93 48.82
C HIS A 996 -21.20 -6.25 48.90
N PRO A 997 -20.66 -7.29 49.58
CA PRO A 997 -21.34 -8.56 49.75
C PRO A 997 -22.72 -8.42 50.40
N LEU A 998 -23.71 -9.10 49.83
CA LEU A 998 -25.09 -9.13 50.32
C LEU A 998 -25.47 -10.58 50.69
N PRO A 999 -25.35 -10.98 51.98
CA PRO A 999 -25.51 -12.38 52.40
C PRO A 999 -26.88 -13.00 52.08
N GLU A 1000 -27.94 -12.19 51.99
CA GLU A 1000 -29.30 -12.66 51.72
C GLU A 1000 -29.54 -13.09 50.25
N GLY A 1001 -28.70 -12.62 49.31
CA GLY A 1001 -28.84 -12.91 47.86
C GLY A 1001 -27.63 -13.60 47.22
N GLU A 1002 -26.54 -13.75 47.98
CA GLU A 1002 -25.28 -14.35 47.53
C GLU A 1002 -24.96 -15.53 48.46
N PRO A 1003 -25.31 -16.78 48.10
CA PRO A 1003 -25.13 -17.91 49.00
C PRO A 1003 -23.66 -18.33 49.17
N LYS A 1004 -22.78 -17.90 48.27
CA LYS A 1004 -21.32 -18.11 48.32
C LYS A 1004 -20.57 -16.86 47.82
N PRO A 1005 -20.60 -15.75 48.59
CA PRO A 1005 -20.00 -14.49 48.17
C PRO A 1005 -18.48 -14.60 47.96
N GLU A 1006 -17.83 -15.58 48.59
CA GLU A 1006 -16.41 -15.90 48.46
C GLU A 1006 -16.01 -16.45 47.08
N LEU A 1007 -16.97 -16.93 46.30
CA LEU A 1007 -16.76 -17.48 44.95
C LEU A 1007 -17.08 -16.48 43.84
N ILE A 1008 -17.41 -15.23 44.18
CA ILE A 1008 -17.70 -14.15 43.22
C ILE A 1008 -16.38 -13.46 42.83
N ASN A 1009 -16.00 -13.58 41.56
CA ASN A 1009 -14.72 -13.04 41.06
C ASN A 1009 -14.70 -11.50 40.99
N ARG A 1010 -15.77 -10.88 40.48
CA ARG A 1010 -15.86 -9.43 40.28
C ARG A 1010 -17.23 -8.90 40.70
N ARG A 1011 -17.24 -7.70 41.27
CA ARG A 1011 -18.43 -6.98 41.74
C ARG A 1011 -18.65 -5.71 40.93
N GLY A 1012 -19.81 -5.07 41.06
CA GLY A 1012 -20.20 -3.92 40.25
C GLY A 1012 -20.46 -4.31 38.79
N ILE A 1013 -21.04 -5.49 38.58
CA ILE A 1013 -21.32 -6.06 37.26
C ILE A 1013 -22.73 -6.66 37.23
N TYR A 1014 -23.26 -6.89 36.03
CA TYR A 1014 -24.43 -7.74 35.83
C TYR A 1014 -23.99 -9.21 35.66
N LYS A 1015 -24.71 -10.12 36.33
CA LYS A 1015 -24.59 -11.58 36.17
C LYS A 1015 -24.81 -11.99 34.71
N ASP A 1016 -24.13 -13.05 34.29
CA ASP A 1016 -24.33 -13.62 32.96
C ASP A 1016 -25.65 -14.40 32.84
N SER A 1017 -26.03 -15.05 33.94
CA SER A 1017 -27.26 -15.81 34.07
C SER A 1017 -27.80 -15.73 35.50
N TYR A 1018 -29.04 -16.14 35.68
CA TYR A 1018 -29.66 -16.33 36.99
C TYR A 1018 -30.20 -17.76 37.11
N ARG A 1019 -29.81 -18.42 38.21
CA ARG A 1019 -30.16 -19.82 38.53
C ARG A 1019 -29.64 -20.83 37.49
N ALA A 1020 -28.43 -20.63 36.97
CA ALA A 1020 -27.75 -21.68 36.21
C ALA A 1020 -27.42 -22.89 37.10
N SER A 1021 -27.37 -24.09 36.53
CA SER A 1021 -27.03 -25.32 37.26
C SER A 1021 -25.65 -25.26 37.92
N GLN A 1022 -24.70 -24.60 37.27
CA GLN A 1022 -23.37 -24.38 37.80
C GLN A 1022 -23.32 -23.04 38.54
N PHE A 1023 -23.08 -23.09 39.86
CA PHE A 1023 -23.10 -21.90 40.71
C PHE A 1023 -22.26 -20.72 40.17
N TRP A 1024 -21.05 -20.99 39.70
CA TRP A 1024 -20.13 -19.94 39.24
C TRP A 1024 -20.53 -19.34 37.89
N ALA A 1025 -21.39 -19.99 37.10
CA ALA A 1025 -21.76 -19.53 35.76
C ALA A 1025 -22.55 -18.21 35.81
N ASP A 1026 -23.39 -18.03 36.84
CA ASP A 1026 -24.14 -16.80 37.06
C ASP A 1026 -23.21 -15.59 37.28
N TYR A 1027 -22.11 -15.76 38.02
CA TYR A 1027 -21.29 -14.66 38.55
C TYR A 1027 -20.07 -14.33 37.66
N GLN A 1028 -20.10 -14.66 36.37
CA GLN A 1028 -19.02 -14.34 35.43
C GLN A 1028 -19.26 -13.00 34.73
N LEU A 1029 -18.22 -12.16 34.65
CA LEU A 1029 -18.22 -11.00 33.76
C LEU A 1029 -18.08 -11.48 32.30
N ARG A 1030 -19.14 -11.32 31.51
CA ARG A 1030 -19.21 -11.72 30.10
C ARG A 1030 -19.84 -10.63 29.24
N CYS A 1031 -19.60 -10.69 27.93
CA CYS A 1031 -20.10 -9.72 26.94
C CYS A 1031 -21.58 -9.88 26.56
N ASN A 1032 -22.39 -10.56 27.37
CA ASN A 1032 -23.80 -10.85 27.07
C ASN A 1032 -24.76 -9.77 27.57
N PHE A 1033 -24.53 -9.24 28.77
CA PHE A 1033 -25.38 -8.19 29.35
C PHE A 1033 -25.48 -6.89 28.51
N PRO A 1034 -24.48 -6.48 27.70
CA PRO A 1034 -24.64 -5.33 26.81
C PRO A 1034 -25.78 -5.48 25.81
N ILE A 1035 -26.14 -6.71 25.42
CA ILE A 1035 -27.31 -6.96 24.57
C ILE A 1035 -28.58 -6.53 25.32
N ALA A 1036 -28.72 -6.90 26.61
CA ALA A 1036 -29.86 -6.50 27.42
C ALA A 1036 -29.93 -4.97 27.63
N ILE A 1037 -28.78 -4.30 27.73
CA ILE A 1037 -28.71 -2.83 27.82
C ILE A 1037 -29.17 -2.17 26.50
N ALA A 1038 -28.85 -2.78 25.36
CA ALA A 1038 -29.09 -2.20 24.04
C ALA A 1038 -30.56 -2.28 23.55
N VAL A 1039 -31.41 -3.13 24.15
CA VAL A 1039 -32.73 -3.52 23.59
C VAL A 1039 -33.97 -2.91 24.25
#